data_AF-A0A2U9BKG8-F1
#
_entry.id   AF-A0A2U9BKG8-F1
#
_cell.length_a   1.000
_cell.length_b   1.000
_cell.length_c   1.000
_cell.angle_alpha   90.00
_cell.angle_beta   90.00
_cell.angle_gamma   90.00
#
_symmetry.space_group_name_H-M   'P 1'
#
loop_
_entity.id
_entity.type
_entity.pdbx_description
1 polymer ?
#
loop_
_entity_poly.entity_id
_entity_poly.type
_entity_poly.pdbx_seq_one_letter_code
_entity_poly.pdbx_strand_id
1 'polypeptide(L)'
;MLQLKSDKCSGPNDRHAYVNSEFEQKIGELNRTGDSKAALILNMINLHEELKTLRVLISTTKHPERLLELQRQLQEKGVELTSRTADIERQIVNPQIVLSIIELQNEIWDLQKTSTNGTTTKRIKELQTRVDGLTDELINKGGENTKLMLKIVTLQVEQLQEQMSDLQMVKTTRVTQLEEDLSTKNNELQKYVNELSEKNQANDKLILSIADLNTQLRQSQEEKQSKGQTASATIAELREQLKIKVEEHFRDRDEIKALENKINQTEAQCSSFEQKLKDLQNELDEKMKKLQSESDSVTSLALQVSTLTLQQEELKTQLRNTESKGKIRELLKQIEEKNIELAKKTEDLKARSSQPERFLQIIAIQTEIETFVNTPANDTDYSKIKALQDRLNSQIERIQDENNENTKLVFKVLSHQEEIARLKKHEESQSKVLLEKIKNLENELEDVRNQIIEKTLHLDSSDMRIINQSAQIMELHQKIKPLESEISNLKETNARNLAELQERMNVTKRQLQDSELRLQHADGKSFNLIMEIADLRAQLKGTRASEAAVKNNIEMEQQRFQTQQRENRRLENSNRDLQRQLRQNLEDAERLEQQLQEMGAELKQLQQDSEEQTRESDKLLYKYLKLQDEYQKRQPQQSQDVVQNLQQQLLEKDATLKQLQQELQEQAADIYRLQEINKGLLDKQKDVDDRTIHSWKVTLDPNTANPRIALSADKTEMSTGEEVQNLPDHPGRFNVVLAALGETGFSSGRNYWEVSVAGKLCYHLGMASESAPRKGTIMFSPSNGFWTIVRNKQGQVRAIDKLPVTIPVQTQPLKLGILLDYKMGQVSFYDAGVRSHIYTFQSQTFRDKMYPFINFCVEDAEGQTPIVLITPRSADWMK
;
A
#
# COMPACT_ATOMS: atom_id res chain seq x y z
N MET A 1 -10.16 29.25 -7.28
CA MET A 1 -10.31 27.89 -7.86
C MET A 1 -10.56 26.79 -6.81
N LEU A 2 -10.96 27.11 -5.57
CA LEU A 2 -11.16 26.13 -4.49
C LEU A 2 -12.62 25.97 -4.03
N GLN A 3 -13.58 26.54 -4.76
CA GLN A 3 -15.02 26.49 -4.41
C GLN A 3 -15.88 25.76 -5.45
N LEU A 4 -15.25 25.04 -6.41
CA LEU A 4 -15.94 24.44 -7.56
C LEU A 4 -15.71 22.92 -7.72
N LYS A 5 -15.12 22.25 -6.72
CA LYS A 5 -14.94 20.78 -6.71
C LYS A 5 -15.83 20.07 -5.67
N SER A 6 -16.84 20.74 -5.11
CA SER A 6 -17.83 20.15 -4.19
C SER A 6 -18.87 19.28 -4.92
N ASP A 7 -19.13 19.54 -6.21
CA ASP A 7 -20.30 18.99 -6.91
C ASP A 7 -19.96 17.90 -7.94
N LYS A 8 -18.75 17.32 -7.88
CA LYS A 8 -18.32 16.29 -8.87
C LYS A 8 -17.87 14.97 -8.24
N CYS A 9 -18.44 14.58 -7.12
CA CYS A 9 -18.43 13.18 -6.66
C CYS A 9 -19.76 12.48 -6.98
N SER A 10 -20.32 12.67 -8.18
CA SER A 10 -21.60 12.05 -8.55
C SER A 10 -21.45 10.60 -9.05
N GLY A 11 -20.26 10.15 -9.46
CA GLY A 11 -20.08 8.79 -10.02
C GLY A 11 -20.50 7.59 -9.15
N PRO A 12 -20.24 7.55 -7.82
CA PRO A 12 -20.75 6.49 -6.94
C PRO A 12 -22.27 6.61 -6.67
N ASN A 13 -22.77 7.84 -6.55
CA ASN A 13 -24.18 8.11 -6.33
C ASN A 13 -25.03 7.81 -7.56
N ASP A 14 -24.50 8.05 -8.76
CA ASP A 14 -25.15 7.75 -10.04
C ASP A 14 -25.22 6.23 -10.29
N ARG A 15 -24.24 5.47 -9.80
CA ARG A 15 -24.22 3.99 -9.87
C ARG A 15 -25.11 3.35 -8.79
N HIS A 16 -25.14 3.92 -7.58
CA HIS A 16 -26.11 3.55 -6.55
C HIS A 16 -27.54 3.84 -7.00
N ALA A 17 -27.80 5.02 -7.58
CA ALA A 17 -29.10 5.38 -8.13
C ALA A 17 -29.50 4.45 -9.28
N TYR A 18 -28.55 4.07 -10.14
CA TYR A 18 -28.77 3.12 -11.23
C TYR A 18 -29.14 1.72 -10.71
N VAL A 19 -28.36 1.17 -9.77
CA VAL A 19 -28.62 -0.18 -9.21
C VAL A 19 -29.90 -0.20 -8.37
N ASN A 20 -30.18 0.87 -7.63
CA ASN A 20 -31.44 0.99 -6.91
C ASN A 20 -32.63 1.07 -7.89
N SER A 21 -32.47 1.76 -9.02
CA SER A 21 -33.50 1.81 -10.07
C SER A 21 -33.72 0.46 -10.75
N GLU A 22 -32.67 -0.33 -10.95
CA GLU A 22 -32.76 -1.69 -11.50
C GLU A 22 -33.38 -2.66 -10.49
N PHE A 23 -33.02 -2.57 -9.21
CA PHE A 23 -33.65 -3.31 -8.12
C PHE A 23 -35.15 -3.01 -8.03
N GLU A 24 -35.55 -1.74 -8.04
CA GLU A 24 -36.96 -1.35 -8.03
C GLU A 24 -37.70 -1.83 -9.29
N GLN A 25 -37.03 -1.83 -10.46
CA GLN A 25 -37.59 -2.37 -11.70
C GLN A 25 -37.82 -3.89 -11.62
N LYS A 26 -36.87 -4.66 -11.08
CA LYS A 26 -36.99 -6.12 -10.89
C LYS A 26 -38.02 -6.49 -9.83
N ILE A 27 -38.15 -5.69 -8.77
CA ILE A 27 -39.25 -5.79 -7.80
C ILE A 27 -40.60 -5.52 -8.49
N GLY A 28 -40.66 -4.55 -9.42
CA GLY A 28 -41.83 -4.28 -10.24
C GLY A 28 -42.21 -5.44 -11.18
N GLU A 29 -41.22 -6.10 -11.79
CA GLU A 29 -41.41 -7.32 -12.58
C GLU A 29 -41.91 -8.49 -11.72
N LEU A 30 -41.34 -8.69 -10.53
CA LEU A 30 -41.76 -9.73 -9.58
C LEU A 30 -43.18 -9.51 -9.06
N ASN A 31 -43.60 -8.25 -8.86
CA ASN A 31 -44.98 -7.93 -8.51
C ASN A 31 -45.98 -8.27 -9.64
N ARG A 32 -45.55 -8.27 -10.92
CA ARG A 32 -46.39 -8.60 -12.08
C ARG A 32 -46.55 -10.10 -12.31
N THR A 33 -45.68 -10.94 -11.74
CA THR A 33 -45.75 -12.41 -11.87
C THR A 33 -46.70 -13.07 -10.87
N GLY A 34 -47.32 -12.29 -9.97
CA GLY A 34 -48.31 -12.77 -9.00
C GLY A 34 -47.74 -13.19 -7.64
N ASP A 35 -46.42 -13.17 -7.43
CA ASP A 35 -45.77 -13.49 -6.15
C ASP A 35 -45.46 -12.22 -5.31
N SER A 36 -46.52 -11.42 -5.09
CA SER A 36 -46.46 -10.13 -4.38
C SER A 36 -45.87 -10.20 -2.97
N LYS A 37 -45.95 -11.37 -2.31
CA LYS A 37 -45.43 -11.61 -0.95
C LYS A 37 -43.90 -11.66 -0.93
N ALA A 38 -43.26 -12.24 -1.96
CA ALA A 38 -41.81 -12.30 -2.07
C ALA A 38 -41.21 -10.92 -2.37
N ALA A 39 -41.86 -10.16 -3.26
CA ALA A 39 -41.49 -8.79 -3.56
C ALA A 39 -41.58 -7.89 -2.31
N LEU A 40 -42.59 -8.10 -1.46
CA LEU A 40 -42.82 -7.31 -0.25
C LEU A 40 -41.75 -7.56 0.83
N ILE A 41 -41.25 -8.79 0.97
CA ILE A 41 -40.16 -9.13 1.89
C ILE A 41 -38.81 -8.58 1.41
N LEU A 42 -38.46 -8.74 0.14
CA LEU A 42 -37.20 -8.21 -0.41
C LEU A 42 -37.11 -6.69 -0.29
N ASN A 43 -38.25 -6.04 -0.52
CA ASN A 43 -38.46 -4.62 -0.29
C ASN A 43 -38.23 -4.18 1.16
N MET A 44 -38.61 -5.02 2.12
CA MET A 44 -38.47 -4.74 3.55
C MET A 44 -37.01 -4.90 4.02
N ILE A 45 -36.29 -5.87 3.45
CA ILE A 45 -34.87 -6.12 3.72
C ILE A 45 -34.02 -4.94 3.18
N ASN A 46 -34.28 -4.51 1.94
CA ASN A 46 -33.58 -3.36 1.35
C ASN A 46 -33.80 -2.07 2.17
N LEU A 47 -35.04 -1.84 2.60
CA LEU A 47 -35.41 -0.63 3.35
C LEU A 47 -34.73 -0.54 4.73
N HIS A 48 -34.49 -1.68 5.39
CA HIS A 48 -33.71 -1.73 6.63
C HIS A 48 -32.25 -1.33 6.41
N GLU A 49 -31.63 -1.76 5.32
CA GLU A 49 -30.23 -1.42 5.00
C GLU A 49 -30.07 0.04 4.56
N GLU A 50 -31.04 0.58 3.80
CA GLU A 50 -31.11 2.01 3.46
C GLU A 50 -31.17 2.88 4.74
N LEU A 51 -32.07 2.54 5.67
CA LEU A 51 -32.22 3.26 6.95
C LEU A 51 -30.96 3.22 7.80
N LYS A 52 -30.27 2.09 7.81
CA LYS A 52 -29.00 1.94 8.52
C LYS A 52 -27.89 2.77 7.88
N THR A 53 -27.79 2.76 6.56
CA THR A 53 -26.83 3.59 5.81
C THR A 53 -27.05 5.07 6.07
N LEU A 54 -28.32 5.51 6.09
CA LEU A 54 -28.68 6.88 6.44
C LEU A 54 -28.27 7.23 7.87
N ARG A 55 -28.45 6.35 8.86
CA ARG A 55 -27.99 6.58 10.25
C ARG A 55 -26.48 6.73 10.36
N VAL A 56 -25.70 5.94 9.62
CA VAL A 56 -24.23 6.05 9.58
C VAL A 56 -23.78 7.35 8.89
N LEU A 57 -24.44 7.74 7.80
CA LEU A 57 -24.15 9.01 7.12
C LEU A 57 -24.46 10.22 8.02
N ILE A 58 -25.54 10.16 8.81
CA ILE A 58 -25.90 11.19 9.79
C ILE A 58 -24.87 11.28 10.91
N SER A 59 -24.36 10.15 11.41
CA SER A 59 -23.36 10.14 12.49
C SER A 59 -21.96 10.57 12.06
N THR A 60 -21.66 10.52 10.75
CA THR A 60 -20.32 10.83 10.19
C THR A 60 -20.23 12.17 9.47
N THR A 61 -21.36 12.78 9.08
CA THR A 61 -21.36 14.04 8.34
C THR A 61 -20.98 15.24 9.23
N LYS A 62 -20.10 16.12 8.72
CA LYS A 62 -19.67 17.36 9.38
C LYS A 62 -20.38 18.62 8.85
N HIS A 63 -21.29 18.46 7.89
CA HIS A 63 -21.96 19.58 7.20
C HIS A 63 -23.40 19.76 7.69
N PRO A 64 -23.76 20.91 8.29
CA PRO A 64 -25.08 21.13 8.91
C PRO A 64 -26.27 21.05 7.94
N GLU A 65 -26.12 21.55 6.71
CA GLU A 65 -27.19 21.53 5.70
C GLU A 65 -27.47 20.13 5.16
N ARG A 66 -26.41 19.30 5.04
CA ARG A 66 -26.52 17.90 4.63
C ARG A 66 -27.08 17.02 5.75
N LEU A 67 -26.87 17.39 7.01
CA LEU A 67 -27.44 16.71 8.18
C LEU A 67 -28.97 16.79 8.17
N LEU A 68 -29.53 17.99 7.92
CA LEU A 68 -30.98 18.22 7.85
C LEU A 68 -31.64 17.41 6.73
N GLU A 69 -31.01 17.36 5.55
CA GLU A 69 -31.53 16.59 4.41
C GLU A 69 -31.49 15.07 4.68
N LEU A 70 -30.38 14.56 5.23
CA LEU A 70 -30.28 13.14 5.61
C LEU A 70 -31.27 12.77 6.71
N GLN A 71 -31.52 13.66 7.68
CA GLN A 71 -32.52 13.45 8.73
C GLN A 71 -33.94 13.40 8.16
N ARG A 72 -34.27 14.24 7.15
CA ARG A 72 -35.55 14.19 6.43
C ARG A 72 -35.72 12.86 5.69
N GLN A 73 -34.70 12.42 4.95
CA GLN A 73 -34.72 11.13 4.23
C GLN A 73 -34.87 9.95 5.19
N LEU A 74 -34.20 9.98 6.35
CA LEU A 74 -34.35 8.96 7.40
C LEU A 74 -35.79 8.90 7.92
N GLN A 75 -36.45 10.05 8.11
CA GLN A 75 -37.83 10.12 8.57
C GLN A 75 -38.81 9.58 7.54
N GLU A 76 -38.65 9.94 6.26
CA GLU A 76 -39.49 9.46 5.15
C GLU A 76 -39.38 7.93 4.99
N LYS A 77 -38.16 7.40 4.99
CA LYS A 77 -37.90 5.96 4.92
C LYS A 77 -38.40 5.22 6.15
N GLY A 78 -38.41 5.85 7.33
CA GLY A 78 -38.98 5.28 8.56
C GLY A 78 -40.51 5.16 8.50
N VAL A 79 -41.19 6.12 7.86
CA VAL A 79 -42.63 6.04 7.59
C VAL A 79 -42.92 4.95 6.55
N GLU A 80 -42.11 4.86 5.49
CA GLU A 80 -42.21 3.78 4.49
C GLU A 80 -42.05 2.40 5.14
N LEU A 81 -41.12 2.26 6.08
CA LEU A 81 -40.89 1.01 6.81
C LEU A 81 -42.12 0.62 7.61
N THR A 82 -42.69 1.58 8.34
CA THR A 82 -43.90 1.36 9.16
C THR A 82 -45.09 0.93 8.29
N SER A 83 -45.23 1.51 7.09
CA SER A 83 -46.26 1.11 6.13
C SER A 83 -46.05 -0.31 5.62
N ARG A 84 -44.82 -0.66 5.21
CA ARG A 84 -44.51 -1.99 4.68
C ARG A 84 -44.58 -3.07 5.76
N THR A 85 -44.25 -2.77 7.02
CA THR A 85 -44.51 -3.65 8.16
C THR A 85 -46.00 -3.98 8.27
N ALA A 86 -46.86 -2.97 8.19
CA ALA A 86 -48.31 -3.18 8.23
C ALA A 86 -48.81 -4.01 7.04
N ASP A 87 -48.18 -3.92 5.87
CA ASP A 87 -48.50 -4.75 4.71
C ASP A 87 -48.02 -6.21 4.89
N ILE A 88 -46.85 -6.45 5.48
CA ILE A 88 -46.41 -7.79 5.89
C ILE A 88 -47.43 -8.40 6.85
N GLU A 89 -47.84 -7.66 7.88
CA GLU A 89 -48.81 -8.10 8.89
C GLU A 89 -50.18 -8.44 8.30
N ARG A 90 -50.56 -7.82 7.18
CA ARG A 90 -51.84 -8.05 6.49
C ARG A 90 -51.78 -9.18 5.45
N GLN A 91 -50.66 -9.32 4.74
CA GLN A 91 -50.59 -10.13 3.51
C GLN A 91 -49.81 -11.44 3.67
N ILE A 92 -48.98 -11.57 4.71
CA ILE A 92 -48.09 -12.72 4.91
C ILE A 92 -48.60 -13.60 6.04
N VAL A 93 -48.55 -14.92 5.85
CA VAL A 93 -48.92 -15.90 6.87
C VAL A 93 -47.78 -15.97 7.89
N ASN A 94 -48.09 -15.88 9.19
CA ASN A 94 -47.11 -15.78 10.28
C ASN A 94 -46.17 -14.56 10.17
N PRO A 95 -46.73 -13.33 10.05
CA PRO A 95 -45.93 -12.13 9.78
C PRO A 95 -44.91 -11.82 10.88
N GLN A 96 -45.22 -12.16 12.13
CA GLN A 96 -44.31 -11.96 13.26
C GLN A 96 -43.06 -12.85 13.18
N ILE A 97 -43.17 -14.05 12.60
CA ILE A 97 -42.02 -14.94 12.36
C ILE A 97 -41.14 -14.33 11.26
N VAL A 98 -41.75 -13.85 10.17
CA VAL A 98 -41.02 -13.24 9.05
C VAL A 98 -40.31 -11.95 9.45
N LEU A 99 -40.98 -11.07 10.21
CA LEU A 99 -40.37 -9.85 10.75
C LEU A 99 -39.22 -10.19 11.71
N SER A 100 -39.40 -11.19 12.58
CA SER A 100 -38.33 -11.65 13.49
C SER A 100 -37.13 -12.20 12.73
N ILE A 101 -37.35 -12.92 11.62
CA ILE A 101 -36.26 -13.43 10.76
C ILE A 101 -35.50 -12.26 10.13
N ILE A 102 -36.19 -11.25 9.60
CA ILE A 102 -35.57 -10.05 8.99
C ILE A 102 -34.74 -9.28 10.03
N GLU A 103 -35.27 -9.09 11.24
CA GLU A 103 -34.55 -8.41 12.32
C GLU A 103 -33.31 -9.17 12.78
N LEU A 104 -33.43 -10.49 12.99
CA LEU A 104 -32.30 -11.34 13.37
C LEU A 104 -31.23 -11.42 12.27
N GLN A 105 -31.63 -11.42 10.99
CA GLN A 105 -30.70 -11.35 9.86
C GLN A 105 -29.91 -10.03 9.86
N ASN A 106 -30.58 -8.90 10.14
CA ASN A 106 -29.90 -7.60 10.25
C ASN A 106 -28.92 -7.56 11.44
N GLU A 107 -29.28 -8.13 12.60
CA GLU A 107 -28.39 -8.22 13.78
C GLU A 107 -27.17 -9.11 13.49
N ILE A 108 -27.38 -10.24 12.83
CA ILE A 108 -26.31 -11.15 12.41
C ILE A 108 -25.32 -10.43 11.49
N TRP A 109 -25.82 -9.70 10.50
CA TRP A 109 -25.01 -8.93 9.55
C TRP A 109 -24.17 -7.83 10.25
N ASP A 110 -24.76 -7.12 11.22
CA ASP A 110 -24.08 -6.08 12.01
C ASP A 110 -22.92 -6.65 12.86
N LEU A 111 -23.17 -7.78 13.52
CA LEU A 111 -22.17 -8.46 14.33
C LEU A 111 -21.04 -9.01 13.46
N GLN A 112 -21.33 -9.43 12.22
CA GLN A 112 -20.33 -9.97 11.30
C GLN A 112 -19.40 -8.88 10.77
N LYS A 113 -19.90 -7.67 10.48
CA LYS A 113 -19.10 -6.52 10.00
C LYS A 113 -18.12 -5.95 11.03
N THR A 114 -18.37 -6.20 12.32
CA THR A 114 -17.60 -5.61 13.44
C THR A 114 -16.71 -6.61 14.18
N SER A 115 -16.67 -7.88 13.75
CA SER A 115 -16.10 -9.00 14.52
C SER A 115 -14.60 -9.24 14.31
N THR A 116 -13.77 -8.92 15.31
CA THR A 116 -12.36 -9.37 15.42
C THR A 116 -12.12 -10.44 16.51
N ASN A 117 -13.12 -10.81 17.32
CA ASN A 117 -12.98 -11.64 18.53
C ASN A 117 -13.87 -12.91 18.57
N GLY A 118 -13.41 -13.97 19.24
CA GLY A 118 -14.07 -15.28 19.29
C GLY A 118 -15.43 -15.35 20.00
N THR A 119 -15.76 -14.38 20.85
CA THR A 119 -17.07 -14.26 21.52
C THR A 119 -18.18 -13.86 20.56
N THR A 120 -17.87 -13.03 19.55
CA THR A 120 -18.82 -12.58 18.52
C THR A 120 -19.21 -13.73 17.59
N THR A 121 -18.28 -14.62 17.28
CA THR A 121 -18.53 -15.82 16.47
C THR A 121 -19.53 -16.79 17.12
N LYS A 122 -19.49 -16.93 18.45
CA LYS A 122 -20.45 -17.79 19.17
C LYS A 122 -21.87 -17.21 19.12
N ARG A 123 -21.99 -15.89 19.31
CA ARG A 123 -23.27 -15.18 19.24
C ARG A 123 -23.90 -15.24 17.86
N ILE A 124 -23.10 -15.09 16.80
CA ILE A 124 -23.56 -15.24 15.41
C ILE A 124 -24.11 -16.65 15.18
N LYS A 125 -23.42 -17.71 15.62
CA LYS A 125 -23.91 -19.10 15.50
C LYS A 125 -25.25 -19.32 16.24
N GLU A 126 -25.39 -18.77 17.43
CA GLU A 126 -26.64 -18.83 18.21
C GLU A 126 -27.81 -18.13 17.50
N LEU A 127 -27.56 -16.94 16.94
CA LEU A 127 -28.56 -16.20 16.18
C LEU A 127 -28.91 -16.92 14.86
N GLN A 128 -27.93 -17.50 14.17
CA GLN A 128 -28.13 -18.28 12.95
C GLN A 128 -29.03 -19.50 13.21
N THR A 129 -28.76 -20.26 14.29
CA THR A 129 -29.58 -21.41 14.68
C THR A 129 -31.02 -21.00 15.01
N ARG A 130 -31.19 -19.80 15.57
CA ARG A 130 -32.52 -19.25 15.85
C ARG A 130 -33.27 -18.85 14.58
N VAL A 131 -32.57 -18.26 13.60
CA VAL A 131 -33.14 -17.95 12.28
C VAL A 131 -33.53 -19.23 11.53
N ASP A 132 -32.69 -20.26 11.55
CA ASP A 132 -32.98 -21.56 10.92
C ASP A 132 -34.22 -22.22 11.55
N GLY A 133 -34.31 -22.19 12.89
CA GLY A 133 -35.48 -22.71 13.63
C GLY A 133 -36.78 -21.97 13.29
N LEU A 134 -36.76 -20.64 13.26
CA LEU A 134 -37.92 -19.82 12.87
C LEU A 134 -38.30 -20.01 11.39
N THR A 135 -37.32 -20.22 10.53
CA THR A 135 -37.53 -20.48 9.10
C THR A 135 -38.16 -21.85 8.87
N ASP A 136 -37.83 -22.84 9.71
CA ASP A 136 -38.41 -24.17 9.63
C ASP A 136 -39.84 -24.27 10.19
N GLU A 137 -40.21 -23.41 11.15
CA GLU A 137 -41.58 -23.27 11.67
C GLU A 137 -42.60 -22.75 10.63
N LEU A 138 -42.17 -22.20 9.48
CA LEU A 138 -43.04 -21.64 8.44
C LEU A 138 -43.87 -22.66 7.61
N ILE A 139 -44.19 -23.87 8.13
CA ILE A 139 -44.97 -24.88 7.40
C ILE A 139 -46.43 -24.94 7.89
N ASN A 140 -47.35 -24.37 7.10
CA ASN A 140 -48.55 -25.05 6.58
C ASN A 140 -49.45 -24.05 5.82
N LYS A 141 -49.75 -24.38 4.55
CA LYS A 141 -50.61 -23.67 3.57
C LYS A 141 -50.07 -22.33 3.03
N GLY A 142 -49.32 -22.41 1.93
CA GLY A 142 -49.21 -21.33 0.94
C GLY A 142 -47.99 -20.40 1.05
N GLY A 143 -46.89 -20.82 1.68
CA GLY A 143 -45.68 -20.01 1.90
C GLY A 143 -44.34 -20.66 1.51
N GLU A 144 -44.33 -21.74 0.71
CA GLU A 144 -43.09 -22.44 0.35
C GLU A 144 -42.08 -21.57 -0.42
N ASN A 145 -42.55 -20.73 -1.34
CA ASN A 145 -41.69 -19.79 -2.08
C ASN A 145 -41.06 -18.75 -1.13
N THR A 146 -41.83 -18.27 -0.15
CA THR A 146 -41.34 -17.36 0.90
C THR A 146 -40.27 -18.03 1.76
N LYS A 147 -40.47 -19.30 2.14
CA LYS A 147 -39.49 -20.08 2.90
C LYS A 147 -38.20 -20.33 2.10
N LEU A 148 -38.31 -20.71 0.82
CA LEU A 148 -37.16 -20.92 -0.06
C LEU A 148 -36.39 -19.62 -0.32
N MET A 149 -37.10 -18.51 -0.55
CA MET A 149 -36.49 -17.19 -0.73
C MET A 149 -35.80 -16.70 0.55
N LEU A 150 -36.43 -16.83 1.72
CA LEU A 150 -35.78 -16.50 2.99
C LEU A 150 -34.54 -17.36 3.21
N LYS A 151 -34.58 -18.66 2.87
CA LYS A 151 -33.39 -19.54 2.91
C LYS A 151 -32.28 -19.07 1.97
N ILE A 152 -32.61 -18.66 0.74
CA ILE A 152 -31.64 -18.14 -0.23
C ILE A 152 -31.00 -16.84 0.26
N VAL A 153 -31.80 -15.92 0.82
CA VAL A 153 -31.31 -14.64 1.35
C VAL A 153 -30.52 -14.81 2.66
N THR A 154 -30.80 -15.85 3.47
CA THR A 154 -30.00 -16.20 4.66
C THR A 154 -28.67 -16.89 4.36
N LEU A 155 -28.43 -17.40 3.14
CA LEU A 155 -27.22 -18.18 2.85
C LEU A 155 -26.00 -17.27 2.69
N GLN A 156 -25.17 -17.25 3.73
CA GLN A 156 -23.96 -16.44 3.89
C GLN A 156 -22.75 -16.93 3.07
N VAL A 157 -22.92 -17.18 1.77
CA VAL A 157 -21.83 -17.69 0.93
C VAL A 157 -20.77 -16.62 0.66
N GLU A 158 -21.17 -15.37 0.41
CA GLU A 158 -20.26 -14.27 0.05
C GLU A 158 -19.34 -13.82 1.20
N GLN A 159 -19.81 -13.91 2.45
CA GLN A 159 -19.04 -13.42 3.60
C GLN A 159 -18.01 -14.44 4.11
N LEU A 160 -18.25 -15.75 3.91
CA LEU A 160 -17.22 -16.78 4.11
C LEU A 160 -16.08 -16.62 3.10
N GLN A 161 -16.36 -16.17 1.88
CA GLN A 161 -15.35 -15.83 0.87
C GLN A 161 -14.51 -14.60 1.26
N GLU A 162 -15.13 -13.55 1.81
CA GLU A 162 -14.45 -12.33 2.28
C GLU A 162 -13.52 -12.61 3.49
N GLN A 163 -14.02 -13.36 4.50
CA GLN A 163 -13.21 -13.76 5.67
C GLN A 163 -12.03 -14.68 5.32
N MET A 164 -12.13 -15.49 4.25
CA MET A 164 -11.00 -16.27 3.75
C MET A 164 -9.92 -15.39 3.08
N SER A 165 -10.31 -14.28 2.43
CA SER A 165 -9.38 -13.38 1.77
C SER A 165 -8.57 -12.55 2.78
N ASP A 166 -9.18 -12.12 3.89
CA ASP A 166 -8.47 -11.44 4.98
C ASP A 166 -7.56 -12.39 5.80
N LEU A 167 -7.93 -13.67 5.94
CA LEU A 167 -7.15 -14.68 6.66
C LEU A 167 -6.06 -15.36 5.81
N GLN A 168 -6.00 -15.10 4.51
CA GLN A 168 -4.97 -15.63 3.59
C GLN A 168 -3.54 -15.18 3.97
N MET A 169 -3.37 -14.22 4.88
CA MET A 169 -2.06 -13.81 5.41
C MET A 169 -1.53 -14.70 6.55
N VAL A 170 -2.35 -15.59 7.14
CA VAL A 170 -1.93 -16.45 8.27
C VAL A 170 -2.49 -17.89 8.13
N LYS A 171 -1.62 -18.83 7.73
CA LYS A 171 -1.95 -20.27 7.67
C LYS A 171 -2.23 -20.83 9.08
N THR A 172 -3.50 -21.00 9.43
CA THR A 172 -3.95 -21.69 10.65
C THR A 172 -5.10 -22.65 10.38
N THR A 173 -5.30 -23.61 11.27
CA THR A 173 -6.39 -24.63 11.32
C THR A 173 -7.81 -24.06 11.13
N ARG A 174 -7.96 -22.74 11.32
CA ARG A 174 -9.21 -22.01 11.13
C ARG A 174 -9.56 -21.79 9.65
N VAL A 175 -8.56 -21.72 8.76
CA VAL A 175 -8.76 -21.65 7.30
C VAL A 175 -9.34 -22.96 6.78
N THR A 176 -8.78 -24.10 7.20
CA THR A 176 -9.30 -25.43 6.83
C THR A 176 -10.74 -25.68 7.33
N GLN A 177 -11.10 -25.16 8.51
CA GLN A 177 -12.48 -25.25 9.01
C GLN A 177 -13.44 -24.38 8.18
N LEU A 178 -13.00 -23.18 7.78
CA LEU A 178 -13.77 -22.28 6.93
C LEU A 178 -13.92 -22.80 5.50
N GLU A 179 -12.91 -23.49 4.96
CA GLU A 179 -12.98 -24.19 3.67
C GLU A 179 -14.02 -25.31 3.68
N GLU A 180 -14.11 -26.06 4.78
CA GLU A 180 -15.09 -27.14 4.96
C GLU A 180 -16.52 -26.59 5.15
N ASP A 181 -16.67 -25.51 5.93
CA ASP A 181 -17.94 -24.80 6.12
C ASP A 181 -18.42 -24.13 4.81
N LEU A 182 -17.50 -23.54 4.02
CA LEU A 182 -17.78 -22.97 2.70
C LEU A 182 -18.25 -24.04 1.73
N SER A 183 -17.56 -25.18 1.66
CA SER A 183 -17.94 -26.31 0.81
C SER A 183 -19.34 -26.82 1.17
N THR A 184 -19.65 -26.92 2.46
CA THR A 184 -20.97 -27.34 2.94
C THR A 184 -22.06 -26.34 2.57
N LYS A 185 -21.82 -25.03 2.77
CA LYS A 185 -22.78 -23.97 2.41
C LYS A 185 -22.97 -23.81 0.89
N ASN A 186 -21.93 -24.04 0.10
CA ASN A 186 -22.01 -23.98 -1.35
C ASN A 186 -22.85 -25.15 -1.92
N ASN A 187 -22.73 -26.34 -1.30
CA ASN A 187 -23.58 -27.48 -1.64
C ASN A 187 -25.05 -27.25 -1.23
N GLU A 188 -25.31 -26.60 -0.09
CA GLU A 188 -26.67 -26.18 0.30
C GLU A 188 -27.25 -25.14 -0.67
N LEU A 189 -26.47 -24.12 -1.06
CA LEU A 189 -26.88 -23.12 -2.05
C LEU A 189 -27.24 -23.79 -3.38
N GLN A 190 -26.38 -24.68 -3.88
CA GLN A 190 -26.62 -25.38 -5.14
C GLN A 190 -27.90 -26.23 -5.07
N LYS A 191 -28.20 -26.84 -3.92
CA LYS A 191 -29.45 -27.58 -3.70
C LYS A 191 -30.68 -26.67 -3.81
N TYR A 192 -30.67 -25.51 -3.16
CA TYR A 192 -31.81 -24.58 -3.21
C TYR A 192 -31.96 -23.89 -4.58
N VAL A 193 -30.86 -23.61 -5.28
CA VAL A 193 -30.86 -23.11 -6.68
C VAL A 193 -31.50 -24.15 -7.61
N ASN A 194 -31.17 -25.43 -7.43
CA ASN A 194 -31.78 -26.52 -8.20
C ASN A 194 -33.28 -26.66 -7.87
N GLU A 195 -33.69 -26.60 -6.60
CA GLU A 195 -35.10 -26.62 -6.19
C GLU A 195 -35.90 -25.40 -6.72
N LEU A 196 -35.27 -24.23 -6.85
CA LEU A 196 -35.86 -23.03 -7.46
C LEU A 196 -36.03 -23.21 -8.99
N SER A 197 -35.03 -23.80 -9.65
CA SER A 197 -35.04 -24.08 -11.10
C SER A 197 -36.10 -25.12 -11.51
N GLU A 198 -36.39 -26.09 -10.65
CA GLU A 198 -37.44 -27.09 -10.88
C GLU A 198 -38.86 -26.51 -10.73
N LYS A 199 -39.04 -25.48 -9.88
CA LYS A 199 -40.36 -24.90 -9.58
C LYS A 199 -40.73 -23.67 -10.41
N ASN A 200 -39.79 -22.94 -11.01
CA ASN A 200 -40.12 -21.76 -11.83
C ASN A 200 -39.11 -21.47 -12.96
N GLN A 201 -39.17 -22.32 -14.00
CA GLN A 201 -38.27 -22.43 -15.16
C GLN A 201 -38.08 -21.16 -16.04
N ALA A 202 -38.81 -20.07 -15.77
CA ALA A 202 -38.72 -18.81 -16.52
C ALA A 202 -37.95 -17.72 -15.77
N ASN A 203 -37.80 -17.83 -14.44
CA ASN A 203 -37.20 -16.79 -13.58
C ASN A 203 -35.79 -17.15 -13.08
N ASP A 204 -35.41 -18.42 -13.17
CA ASP A 204 -34.14 -19.00 -12.73
C ASP A 204 -32.90 -18.39 -13.42
N LYS A 205 -32.92 -18.25 -14.75
CA LYS A 205 -31.83 -17.57 -15.49
C LYS A 205 -31.67 -16.10 -15.12
N LEU A 206 -32.80 -15.42 -14.90
CA LEU A 206 -32.82 -14.00 -14.52
C LEU A 206 -32.28 -13.81 -13.10
N ILE A 207 -32.70 -14.64 -12.15
CA ILE A 207 -32.25 -14.58 -10.76
C ILE A 207 -30.75 -14.89 -10.62
N LEU A 208 -30.24 -15.85 -11.39
CA LEU A 208 -28.81 -16.20 -11.39
C LEU A 208 -27.93 -15.11 -12.02
N SER A 209 -28.36 -14.50 -13.13
CA SER A 209 -27.65 -13.35 -13.71
C SER A 209 -27.69 -12.11 -12.81
N ILE A 210 -28.83 -11.86 -12.12
CA ILE A 210 -28.94 -10.77 -11.15
C ILE A 210 -28.00 -11.01 -9.96
N ALA A 211 -27.89 -12.25 -9.47
CA ALA A 211 -26.98 -12.59 -8.38
C ALA A 211 -25.50 -12.38 -8.74
N ASP A 212 -25.06 -12.87 -9.90
CA ASP A 212 -23.67 -12.74 -10.38
C ASP A 212 -23.27 -11.26 -10.61
N LEU A 213 -24.16 -10.46 -11.20
CA LEU A 213 -23.97 -9.02 -11.34
C LEU A 213 -23.89 -8.30 -9.99
N ASN A 214 -24.67 -8.74 -8.99
CA ASN A 214 -24.65 -8.16 -7.64
C ASN A 214 -23.34 -8.45 -6.90
N THR A 215 -22.77 -9.64 -7.09
CA THR A 215 -21.46 -10.02 -6.52
C THR A 215 -20.32 -9.23 -7.17
N GLN A 216 -20.32 -9.07 -8.50
CA GLN A 216 -19.31 -8.26 -9.21
C GLN A 216 -19.39 -6.77 -8.84
N LEU A 217 -20.61 -6.27 -8.58
CA LEU A 217 -20.85 -4.90 -8.10
C LEU A 217 -20.29 -4.69 -6.68
N ARG A 218 -20.51 -5.64 -5.77
CA ARG A 218 -20.00 -5.59 -4.38
C ARG A 218 -18.48 -5.57 -4.34
N GLN A 219 -17.81 -6.45 -5.09
CA GLN A 219 -16.34 -6.50 -5.16
C GLN A 219 -15.74 -5.19 -5.70
N SER A 220 -16.36 -4.62 -6.74
CA SER A 220 -15.93 -3.33 -7.29
C SER A 220 -16.18 -2.15 -6.34
N GLN A 221 -17.19 -2.24 -5.46
CA GLN A 221 -17.49 -1.22 -4.44
C GLN A 221 -16.54 -1.29 -3.23
N GLU A 222 -16.16 -2.49 -2.80
CA GLU A 222 -15.18 -2.72 -1.74
C GLU A 222 -13.77 -2.27 -2.16
N GLU A 223 -13.34 -2.62 -3.38
CA GLU A 223 -12.07 -2.13 -3.91
C GLU A 223 -12.04 -0.59 -4.03
N LYS A 224 -13.18 0.03 -4.36
CA LYS A 224 -13.31 1.49 -4.44
C LYS A 224 -13.29 2.15 -3.07
N GLN A 225 -13.96 1.58 -2.07
CA GLN A 225 -13.90 2.09 -0.70
C GLN A 225 -12.50 1.94 -0.12
N SER A 226 -11.85 0.79 -0.27
CA SER A 226 -10.52 0.57 0.32
C SER A 226 -9.43 1.39 -0.37
N LYS A 227 -9.35 1.38 -1.72
CA LYS A 227 -8.33 2.15 -2.47
C LYS A 227 -8.60 3.65 -2.42
N GLY A 228 -9.86 4.08 -2.48
CA GLY A 228 -10.25 5.49 -2.39
C GLY A 228 -10.03 6.10 -1.01
N GLN A 229 -10.35 5.37 0.07
CA GLN A 229 -10.05 5.81 1.44
C GLN A 229 -8.54 5.86 1.68
N THR A 230 -7.79 4.87 1.19
CA THR A 230 -6.33 4.83 1.32
C THR A 230 -5.68 6.01 0.58
N ALA A 231 -6.03 6.25 -0.70
CA ALA A 231 -5.50 7.38 -1.46
C ALA A 231 -5.89 8.74 -0.85
N SER A 232 -7.13 8.88 -0.37
CA SER A 232 -7.58 10.09 0.33
C SER A 232 -6.83 10.33 1.63
N ALA A 233 -6.56 9.28 2.41
CA ALA A 233 -5.79 9.36 3.65
C ALA A 233 -4.33 9.76 3.36
N THR A 234 -3.68 9.13 2.37
CA THR A 234 -2.31 9.47 1.95
C THR A 234 -2.21 10.90 1.44
N ILE A 235 -3.16 11.38 0.64
CA ILE A 235 -3.20 12.77 0.17
C ILE A 235 -3.41 13.75 1.34
N ALA A 236 -4.26 13.42 2.32
CA ALA A 236 -4.48 14.24 3.50
C ALA A 236 -3.22 14.34 4.36
N GLU A 237 -2.53 13.22 4.57
CA GLU A 237 -1.28 13.17 5.34
C GLU A 237 -0.14 13.95 4.66
N LEU A 238 0.04 13.77 3.34
CA LEU A 238 1.02 14.55 2.57
C LEU A 238 0.73 16.05 2.61
N ARG A 239 -0.55 16.47 2.60
CA ARG A 239 -0.94 17.88 2.74
C ARG A 239 -0.59 18.43 4.11
N GLU A 240 -0.83 17.68 5.18
CA GLU A 240 -0.50 18.14 6.53
C GLU A 240 1.03 18.21 6.75
N GLN A 241 1.78 17.21 6.28
CA GLN A 241 3.24 17.24 6.30
C GLN A 241 3.80 18.44 5.51
N LEU A 242 3.28 18.69 4.31
CA LEU A 242 3.68 19.84 3.50
C LEU A 242 3.36 21.16 4.20
N LYS A 243 2.20 21.27 4.86
CA LYS A 243 1.82 22.47 5.61
C LYS A 243 2.81 22.76 6.75
N ILE A 244 3.11 21.76 7.58
CA ILE A 244 4.07 21.90 8.68
C ILE A 244 5.45 22.31 8.16
N LYS A 245 5.93 21.65 7.11
CA LYS A 245 7.26 21.92 6.51
C LYS A 245 7.34 23.28 5.81
N VAL A 246 6.24 23.78 5.25
CA VAL A 246 6.15 25.13 4.70
C VAL A 246 6.22 26.18 5.82
N GLU A 247 5.50 25.97 6.92
CA GLU A 247 5.57 26.88 8.08
C GLU A 247 6.97 26.90 8.72
N GLU A 248 7.64 25.75 8.83
CA GLU A 248 9.06 25.67 9.25
C GLU A 248 9.96 26.48 8.32
N HIS A 249 9.83 26.30 7.00
CA HIS A 249 10.60 27.06 6.01
C HIS A 249 10.37 28.58 6.10
N PHE A 250 9.15 29.03 6.42
CA PHE A 250 8.87 30.45 6.65
C PHE A 250 9.56 30.97 7.92
N ARG A 251 9.50 30.22 9.03
CA ARG A 251 10.20 30.58 10.28
C ARG A 251 11.70 30.69 10.08
N ASP A 252 12.32 29.71 9.42
CA ASP A 252 13.75 29.72 9.10
C ASP A 252 14.14 30.91 8.22
N ARG A 253 13.28 31.28 7.27
CA ARG A 253 13.51 32.44 6.41
C ARG A 253 13.49 33.75 7.20
N ASP A 254 12.61 33.87 8.18
CA ASP A 254 12.56 35.06 9.04
C ASP A 254 13.74 35.11 10.02
N GLU A 255 14.18 33.96 10.55
CA GLU A 255 15.41 33.89 11.35
C GLU A 255 16.65 34.27 10.53
N ILE A 256 16.76 33.80 9.29
CA ILE A 256 17.85 34.19 8.38
C ILE A 256 17.89 35.71 8.16
N LYS A 257 16.74 36.35 7.95
CA LYS A 257 16.67 37.82 7.82
C LYS A 257 17.05 38.52 9.13
N ALA A 258 16.64 37.98 10.27
CA ALA A 258 17.00 38.54 11.57
C ALA A 258 18.52 38.46 11.81
N LEU A 259 19.14 37.32 11.48
CA LEU A 259 20.59 37.11 11.53
C LEU A 259 21.33 38.05 10.58
N GLU A 260 20.86 38.20 9.33
CA GLU A 260 21.44 39.14 8.36
C GLU A 260 21.43 40.58 8.88
N ASN A 261 20.28 41.04 9.40
CA ASN A 261 20.17 42.37 10.01
C ASN A 261 21.10 42.54 11.22
N LYS A 262 21.23 41.51 12.06
CA LYS A 262 22.12 41.52 13.22
C LYS A 262 23.59 41.59 12.82
N ILE A 263 24.00 40.84 11.79
CA ILE A 263 25.35 40.90 11.21
C ILE A 263 25.62 42.30 10.68
N ASN A 264 24.73 42.86 9.86
CA ASN A 264 24.90 44.21 9.30
C ASN A 264 25.03 45.30 10.40
N GLN A 265 24.22 45.20 11.47
CA GLN A 265 24.32 46.11 12.61
C GLN A 265 25.66 45.98 13.34
N THR A 266 26.14 44.76 13.52
CA THR A 266 27.40 44.47 14.21
C THR A 266 28.62 44.86 13.36
N GLU A 267 28.55 44.71 12.04
CA GLU A 267 29.56 45.18 11.08
C GLU A 267 29.67 46.72 11.07
N ALA A 268 28.54 47.42 11.20
CA ALA A 268 28.53 48.88 11.36
C ALA A 268 29.20 49.30 12.68
N GLN A 269 28.97 48.58 13.78
CA GLN A 269 29.69 48.79 15.04
C GLN A 269 31.19 48.54 14.88
N CYS A 270 31.58 47.47 14.19
CA CYS A 270 32.99 47.17 13.92
C CYS A 270 33.67 48.29 13.13
N SER A 271 33.00 48.82 12.11
CA SER A 271 33.48 49.94 11.30
C SER A 271 33.69 51.20 12.14
N SER A 272 32.80 51.46 13.11
CA SER A 272 32.96 52.56 14.06
C SER A 272 34.18 52.37 14.97
N PHE A 273 34.48 51.15 15.41
CA PHE A 273 35.68 50.86 16.20
C PHE A 273 36.95 51.02 15.37
N GLU A 274 36.97 50.55 14.12
CA GLU A 274 38.10 50.71 13.20
C GLU A 274 38.43 52.20 12.96
N GLN A 275 37.41 53.04 12.79
CA GLN A 275 37.61 54.49 12.65
C GLN A 275 38.15 55.11 13.95
N LYS A 276 37.57 54.76 15.11
CA LYS A 276 38.04 55.25 16.41
C LYS A 276 39.50 54.87 16.67
N LEU A 277 39.91 53.66 16.29
CA LEU A 277 41.30 53.23 16.40
C LEU A 277 42.24 54.04 15.53
N LYS A 278 41.82 54.37 14.30
CA LYS A 278 42.58 55.23 13.41
C LYS A 278 42.75 56.64 14.00
N ASP A 279 41.68 57.19 14.57
CA ASP A 279 41.71 58.53 15.18
C ASP A 279 42.62 58.58 16.41
N LEU A 280 42.48 57.61 17.33
CA LEU A 280 43.35 57.48 18.51
C LEU A 280 44.82 57.26 18.13
N GLN A 281 45.08 56.50 17.06
CA GLN A 281 46.44 56.25 16.57
C GLN A 281 47.08 57.53 16.02
N ASN A 282 46.31 58.34 15.26
CA ASN A 282 46.78 59.63 14.76
C ASN A 282 47.07 60.59 15.92
N GLU A 283 46.19 60.66 16.92
CA GLU A 283 46.39 61.50 18.10
C GLU A 283 47.64 61.08 18.88
N LEU A 284 47.86 59.78 19.06
CA LEU A 284 49.09 59.26 19.69
C LEU A 284 50.34 59.67 18.92
N ASP A 285 50.33 59.53 17.58
CA ASP A 285 51.47 59.91 16.75
C ASP A 285 51.73 61.43 16.77
N GLU A 286 50.69 62.27 16.87
CA GLU A 286 50.84 63.73 17.07
C GLU A 286 51.44 64.08 18.43
N LYS A 287 50.95 63.46 19.52
CA LYS A 287 51.49 63.69 20.87
C LYS A 287 52.94 63.21 20.99
N MET A 288 53.29 62.10 20.35
CA MET A 288 54.66 61.59 20.26
C MET A 288 55.60 62.56 19.52
N LYS A 289 55.15 63.15 18.39
CA LYS A 289 55.90 64.20 17.70
C LYS A 289 56.08 65.45 18.55
N LYS A 290 55.02 65.86 19.27
CA LYS A 290 55.08 67.01 20.18
C LYS A 290 56.07 66.77 21.32
N LEU A 291 56.03 65.60 21.96
CA LEU A 291 56.99 65.19 22.99
C LEU A 291 58.43 65.22 22.45
N GLN A 292 58.65 64.78 21.22
CA GLN A 292 59.95 64.86 20.56
C GLN A 292 60.44 66.30 20.36
N SER A 293 59.54 67.23 20.02
CA SER A 293 59.91 68.65 19.82
C SER A 293 60.12 69.42 21.11
N GLU A 294 59.48 68.99 22.20
CA GLU A 294 59.48 69.70 23.49
C GLU A 294 60.49 69.13 24.50
N SER A 295 60.97 67.89 24.31
CA SER A 295 61.90 67.24 25.24
C SER A 295 62.88 66.30 24.52
N ASP A 296 64.17 66.64 24.61
CA ASP A 296 65.30 65.82 24.16
C ASP A 296 65.86 64.89 25.27
N SER A 297 65.14 64.82 26.40
CA SER A 297 65.55 64.07 27.59
C SER A 297 65.64 62.57 27.34
N VAL A 298 66.45 61.89 28.15
CA VAL A 298 66.53 60.42 28.20
C VAL A 298 65.16 59.81 28.50
N THR A 299 64.34 60.46 29.32
CA THR A 299 62.95 60.05 29.64
C THR A 299 62.03 60.10 28.42
N SER A 300 62.07 61.19 27.64
CA SER A 300 61.33 61.34 26.39
C SER A 300 61.74 60.28 25.35
N LEU A 301 63.05 60.04 25.19
CA LEU A 301 63.56 59.02 24.28
C LEU A 301 63.17 57.59 24.73
N ALA A 302 63.24 57.29 26.02
CA ALA A 302 62.82 55.99 26.56
C ALA A 302 61.32 55.73 26.32
N LEU A 303 60.46 56.73 26.51
CA LEU A 303 59.03 56.64 26.20
C LEU A 303 58.77 56.48 24.69
N GLN A 304 59.54 57.18 23.86
CA GLN A 304 59.44 57.04 22.40
C GLN A 304 59.81 55.63 21.93
N VAL A 305 60.94 55.09 22.40
CA VAL A 305 61.39 53.72 22.10
C VAL A 305 60.37 52.70 22.62
N SER A 306 59.84 52.89 23.83
CA SER A 306 58.78 52.03 24.39
C SER A 306 57.54 52.00 23.49
N THR A 307 57.04 53.17 23.10
CA THR A 307 55.81 53.28 22.31
C THR A 307 55.98 52.75 20.88
N LEU A 308 57.13 53.02 20.23
CA LEU A 308 57.44 52.48 18.91
C LEU A 308 57.60 50.95 18.92
N THR A 309 58.20 50.39 19.98
CA THR A 309 58.34 48.93 20.14
C THR A 309 56.97 48.25 20.21
N LEU A 310 56.02 48.84 20.93
CA LEU A 310 54.65 48.33 21.01
C LEU A 310 53.89 48.43 19.68
N GLN A 311 53.96 49.60 19.01
CA GLN A 311 53.35 49.76 17.69
C GLN A 311 53.90 48.73 16.69
N GLN A 312 55.20 48.41 16.75
CA GLN A 312 55.82 47.41 15.89
C GLN A 312 55.31 45.98 16.18
N GLU A 313 55.27 45.55 17.45
CA GLU A 313 54.74 44.22 17.81
C GLU A 313 53.26 44.06 17.48
N GLU A 314 52.53 45.15 17.54
CA GLU A 314 51.13 45.17 17.15
C GLU A 314 50.94 45.01 15.64
N LEU A 315 51.69 45.76 14.82
CA LEU A 315 51.67 45.58 13.37
C LEU A 315 52.08 44.16 12.96
N LYS A 316 53.06 43.57 13.65
CA LYS A 316 53.44 42.15 13.48
C LYS A 316 52.29 41.21 13.85
N THR A 317 51.52 41.53 14.89
CA THR A 317 50.34 40.75 15.27
C THR A 317 49.23 40.83 14.22
N GLN A 318 48.95 42.03 13.70
CA GLN A 318 47.99 42.21 12.59
C GLN A 318 48.43 41.46 11.33
N LEU A 319 49.74 41.44 11.05
CA LEU A 319 50.33 40.70 9.93
C LEU A 319 50.14 39.19 10.08
N ARG A 320 50.34 38.64 11.29
CA ARG A 320 50.10 37.21 11.59
C ARG A 320 48.64 36.79 11.36
N ASN A 321 47.70 37.70 11.55
CA ASN A 321 46.25 37.41 11.54
C ASN A 321 45.56 37.78 10.21
N THR A 322 46.29 38.32 9.22
CA THR A 322 45.71 38.78 7.96
C THR A 322 46.00 37.81 6.82
N GLU A 323 44.98 37.42 6.07
CA GLU A 323 45.12 36.59 4.86
C GLU A 323 45.14 37.42 3.55
N SER A 324 44.75 38.70 3.61
CA SER A 324 44.67 39.58 2.44
C SER A 324 46.06 39.97 1.93
N LYS A 325 46.40 39.50 0.71
CA LYS A 325 47.66 39.84 0.02
C LYS A 325 47.90 41.34 -0.17
N GLY A 326 46.83 42.14 -0.28
CA GLY A 326 46.92 43.59 -0.36
C GLY A 326 47.31 44.21 1.00
N LYS A 327 46.60 43.78 2.06
CA LYS A 327 46.84 44.26 3.43
C LYS A 327 48.19 43.79 3.99
N ILE A 328 48.64 42.57 3.65
CA ILE A 328 49.97 42.07 3.99
C ILE A 328 51.08 43.00 3.45
N ARG A 329 50.98 43.42 2.18
CA ARG A 329 51.96 44.34 1.58
C ARG A 329 51.99 45.69 2.28
N GLU A 330 50.81 46.23 2.62
CA GLU A 330 50.68 47.48 3.35
C GLU A 330 51.28 47.38 4.77
N LEU A 331 50.94 46.33 5.52
CA LEU A 331 51.47 46.10 6.87
C LEU A 331 52.99 45.91 6.88
N LEU A 332 53.55 45.18 5.90
CA LEU A 332 55.01 45.01 5.78
C LEU A 332 55.72 46.35 5.57
N LYS A 333 55.14 47.25 4.77
CA LYS A 333 55.69 48.59 4.55
C LYS A 333 55.68 49.42 5.85
N GLN A 334 54.57 49.41 6.57
CA GLN A 334 54.44 50.13 7.85
C GLN A 334 55.40 49.58 8.92
N ILE A 335 55.57 48.25 8.98
CA ILE A 335 56.54 47.62 9.88
C ILE A 335 57.96 48.08 9.55
N GLU A 336 58.33 48.15 8.27
CA GLU A 336 59.67 48.58 7.87
C GLU A 336 59.92 50.06 8.22
N GLU A 337 58.95 50.94 7.97
CA GLU A 337 59.04 52.35 8.36
C GLU A 337 59.24 52.49 9.89
N LYS A 338 58.47 51.73 10.68
CA LYS A 338 58.59 51.73 12.15
C LYS A 338 59.90 51.09 12.63
N ASN A 339 60.45 50.08 11.94
CA ASN A 339 61.75 49.49 12.26
C ASN A 339 62.88 50.52 12.14
N ILE A 340 62.89 51.30 11.06
CA ILE A 340 63.89 52.33 10.81
C ILE A 340 63.80 53.42 11.88
N GLU A 341 62.59 53.88 12.19
CA GLU A 341 62.36 54.89 13.23
C GLU A 341 62.82 54.39 14.62
N LEU A 342 62.43 53.17 14.99
CA LEU A 342 62.80 52.54 16.26
C LEU A 342 64.31 52.35 16.38
N ALA A 343 64.99 51.91 15.31
CA ALA A 343 66.44 51.72 15.29
C ALA A 343 67.18 53.05 15.57
N LYS A 344 66.76 54.13 14.92
CA LYS A 344 67.32 55.47 15.13
C LYS A 344 67.16 55.93 16.58
N LYS A 345 65.94 55.83 17.12
CA LYS A 345 65.64 56.26 18.50
C LYS A 345 66.33 55.41 19.55
N THR A 346 66.50 54.12 19.28
CA THR A 346 67.26 53.20 20.14
C THR A 346 68.74 53.61 20.20
N GLU A 347 69.33 54.01 19.08
CA GLU A 347 70.72 54.47 19.06
C GLU A 347 70.89 55.83 19.76
N ASP A 348 69.95 56.75 19.56
CA ASP A 348 69.92 58.04 20.30
C ASP A 348 69.82 57.81 21.82
N LEU A 349 69.03 56.82 22.26
CA LEU A 349 68.91 56.44 23.67
C LEU A 349 70.23 55.87 24.23
N LYS A 350 70.92 55.01 23.46
CA LYS A 350 72.23 54.47 23.84
C LYS A 350 73.30 55.54 23.97
N ALA A 351 73.28 56.54 23.09
CA ALA A 351 74.25 57.63 23.10
C ALA A 351 74.06 58.59 24.29
N ARG A 352 72.81 58.79 24.75
CA ARG A 352 72.47 59.81 25.75
C ARG A 352 72.26 59.29 27.17
N SER A 353 72.00 57.98 27.34
CA SER A 353 71.72 57.37 28.65
C SER A 353 72.97 56.77 29.29
N SER A 354 73.06 56.84 30.62
CA SER A 354 74.05 56.11 31.43
C SER A 354 73.67 54.63 31.66
N GLN A 355 72.43 54.23 31.37
CA GLN A 355 71.91 52.86 31.58
C GLN A 355 70.98 52.37 30.42
N PRO A 356 71.37 52.48 29.14
CA PRO A 356 70.48 52.18 28.02
C PRO A 356 70.05 50.70 27.96
N GLU A 357 70.94 49.76 28.31
CA GLU A 357 70.62 48.32 28.31
C GLU A 357 69.52 47.99 29.30
N ARG A 358 69.49 48.67 30.46
CA ARG A 358 68.46 48.48 31.48
C ARG A 358 67.10 48.96 30.98
N PHE A 359 67.06 50.14 30.34
CA PHE A 359 65.82 50.67 29.77
C PHE A 359 65.28 49.77 28.65
N LEU A 360 66.16 49.28 27.77
CA LEU A 360 65.76 48.34 26.72
C LEU A 360 65.25 47.00 27.29
N GLN A 361 65.84 46.50 28.37
CA GLN A 361 65.34 45.31 29.07
C GLN A 361 63.96 45.55 29.70
N ILE A 362 63.74 46.71 30.33
CA ILE A 362 62.44 47.09 30.89
C ILE A 362 61.39 47.15 29.78
N ILE A 363 61.69 47.82 28.66
CA ILE A 363 60.79 47.92 27.50
C ILE A 363 60.49 46.54 26.91
N ALA A 364 61.49 45.66 26.81
CA ALA A 364 61.30 44.30 26.31
C ALA A 364 60.38 43.48 27.23
N ILE A 365 60.58 43.54 28.55
CA ILE A 365 59.72 42.84 29.52
C ILE A 365 58.29 43.41 29.48
N GLN A 366 58.11 44.73 29.40
CA GLN A 366 56.78 45.36 29.24
C GLN A 366 56.09 44.85 27.97
N THR A 367 56.81 44.82 26.85
CA THR A 367 56.30 44.31 25.56
C THR A 367 55.93 42.84 25.65
N GLU A 368 56.76 42.00 26.28
CA GLU A 368 56.48 40.58 26.50
C GLU A 368 55.20 40.37 27.33
N ILE A 369 55.06 41.10 28.43
CA ILE A 369 53.82 41.08 29.25
C ILE A 369 52.61 41.47 28.41
N GLU A 370 52.73 42.48 27.54
CA GLU A 370 51.64 42.88 26.65
C GLU A 370 51.27 41.80 25.62
N THR A 371 52.24 41.07 25.07
CA THR A 371 51.95 39.97 24.12
C THR A 371 51.18 38.81 24.75
N PHE A 372 51.48 38.44 26.00
CA PHE A 372 50.78 37.35 26.71
C PHE A 372 49.30 37.68 27.04
N VAL A 373 48.94 38.96 27.10
CA VAL A 373 47.57 39.42 27.43
C VAL A 373 46.59 39.29 26.24
N ASN A 374 47.11 39.09 25.03
CA ASN A 374 46.32 39.03 23.79
C ASN A 374 45.96 37.59 23.35
N THR A 375 46.41 36.56 24.06
CA THR A 375 46.04 35.15 23.85
C THR A 375 44.95 34.70 24.84
N PRO A 376 43.99 33.84 24.43
CA PRO A 376 42.90 33.38 25.31
C PRO A 376 43.47 32.69 26.55
N ALA A 377 43.07 33.19 27.72
CA ALA A 377 43.70 32.91 29.00
C ALA A 377 43.53 31.44 29.46
N ASN A 378 44.64 30.80 29.80
CA ASN A 378 44.68 29.65 30.70
C ASN A 378 45.22 30.11 32.08
N ASP A 379 44.84 29.44 33.17
CA ASP A 379 45.36 29.71 34.53
C ASP A 379 46.91 29.66 34.61
N THR A 380 47.54 28.94 33.68
CA THR A 380 48.99 28.86 33.49
C THR A 380 49.65 30.15 32.96
N ASP A 381 48.90 31.09 32.39
CA ASP A 381 49.45 32.34 31.83
C ASP A 381 49.45 33.49 32.85
N TYR A 382 48.56 33.46 33.84
CA TYR A 382 48.56 34.46 34.91
C TYR A 382 49.79 34.36 35.82
N SER A 383 50.22 33.13 36.15
CA SER A 383 51.43 32.90 36.95
C SER A 383 52.70 33.39 36.22
N LYS A 384 52.77 33.20 34.89
CA LYS A 384 53.84 33.73 34.04
C LYS A 384 53.82 35.26 33.99
N ILE A 385 52.65 35.87 33.78
CA ILE A 385 52.48 37.33 33.78
C ILE A 385 52.89 37.91 35.14
N LYS A 386 52.51 37.27 36.26
CA LYS A 386 52.92 37.69 37.60
C LYS A 386 54.45 37.64 37.78
N ALA A 387 55.09 36.55 37.37
CA ALA A 387 56.55 36.43 37.43
C ALA A 387 57.27 37.47 36.56
N LEU A 388 56.75 37.76 35.37
CA LEU A 388 57.26 38.82 34.50
C LEU A 388 57.05 40.21 35.13
N GLN A 389 55.91 40.46 35.76
CA GLN A 389 55.61 41.71 36.48
C GLN A 389 56.56 41.91 37.67
N ASP A 390 56.83 40.87 38.45
CA ASP A 390 57.79 40.92 39.56
C ASP A 390 59.21 41.21 39.06
N ARG A 391 59.61 40.57 37.95
CA ARG A 391 60.88 40.83 37.28
C ARG A 391 60.95 42.27 36.75
N LEU A 392 59.88 42.78 36.15
CA LEU A 392 59.78 44.15 35.65
C LEU A 392 59.97 45.16 36.79
N ASN A 393 59.21 45.02 37.88
CA ASN A 393 59.30 45.89 39.05
C ASN A 393 60.70 45.86 39.67
N SER A 394 61.33 44.68 39.74
CA SER A 394 62.71 44.55 40.22
C SER A 394 63.73 45.30 39.33
N GLN A 395 63.56 45.24 38.01
CA GLN A 395 64.45 45.96 37.08
C GLN A 395 64.27 47.47 37.15
N ILE A 396 63.03 47.95 37.33
CA ILE A 396 62.72 49.37 37.51
C ILE A 396 63.33 49.89 38.83
N GLU A 397 63.23 49.14 39.94
CA GLU A 397 63.79 49.57 41.23
C GLU A 397 65.31 49.71 41.25
N ARG A 398 66.00 48.93 40.41
CA ARG A 398 67.46 48.96 40.24
C ARG A 398 67.97 50.19 39.49
N ILE A 399 67.10 51.06 38.98
CA ILE A 399 67.49 52.39 38.49
C ILE A 399 67.80 53.25 39.73
N GLN A 400 69.08 53.59 39.92
CA GLN A 400 69.60 54.29 41.11
C GLN A 400 70.26 55.65 40.79
N ASP A 401 70.36 56.02 39.52
CA ASP A 401 70.95 57.30 39.09
C ASP A 401 69.90 58.42 39.25
N GLU A 402 70.22 59.45 40.03
CA GLU A 402 69.34 60.61 40.26
C GLU A 402 68.91 61.29 38.95
N ASN A 403 69.77 61.28 37.91
CA ASN A 403 69.46 61.85 36.60
C ASN A 403 68.45 60.99 35.80
N ASN A 404 68.22 59.76 36.23
CA ASN A 404 67.27 58.81 35.61
C ASN A 404 66.01 58.60 36.45
N GLU A 405 65.84 59.33 37.56
CA GLU A 405 64.67 59.16 38.44
C GLU A 405 63.35 59.48 37.70
N ASN A 406 63.35 60.45 36.78
CA ASN A 406 62.18 60.73 35.94
C ASN A 406 61.86 59.55 35.01
N THR A 407 62.87 58.93 34.40
CA THR A 407 62.70 57.73 33.56
C THR A 407 62.19 56.54 34.38
N LYS A 408 62.70 56.37 35.61
CA LYS A 408 62.21 55.36 36.57
C LYS A 408 60.73 55.58 36.89
N LEU A 409 60.34 56.81 37.21
CA LEU A 409 58.95 57.17 37.51
C LEU A 409 58.03 56.94 36.31
N VAL A 410 58.44 57.28 35.08
CA VAL A 410 57.66 56.98 33.86
C VAL A 410 57.42 55.48 33.70
N PHE A 411 58.46 54.64 33.85
CA PHE A 411 58.27 53.19 33.77
C PHE A 411 57.40 52.64 34.89
N LYS A 412 57.47 53.19 36.11
CA LYS A 412 56.54 52.85 37.21
C LYS A 412 55.10 53.22 36.87
N VAL A 413 54.86 54.43 36.38
CA VAL A 413 53.52 54.90 35.98
C VAL A 413 52.92 53.98 34.92
N LEU A 414 53.66 53.70 33.84
CA LEU A 414 53.21 52.78 32.78
C LEU A 414 52.94 51.37 33.32
N SER A 415 53.87 50.81 34.11
CA SER A 415 53.73 49.47 34.70
C SER A 415 52.50 49.37 35.61
N HIS A 416 52.28 50.34 36.49
CA HIS A 416 51.16 50.35 37.43
C HIS A 416 49.82 50.57 36.72
N GLN A 417 49.73 51.46 35.74
CA GLN A 417 48.52 51.65 34.93
C GLN A 417 48.11 50.36 34.22
N GLU A 418 49.07 49.68 33.60
CA GLU A 418 48.80 48.40 32.94
C GLU A 418 48.43 47.29 33.92
N GLU A 419 49.06 47.24 35.09
CA GLU A 419 48.72 46.26 36.14
C GLU A 419 47.30 46.47 36.66
N ILE A 420 46.89 47.72 36.90
CA ILE A 420 45.51 48.05 37.31
C ILE A 420 44.52 47.60 36.23
N ALA A 421 44.79 47.89 34.96
CA ALA A 421 43.93 47.47 33.85
C ALA A 421 43.83 45.94 33.75
N ARG A 422 44.93 45.21 33.96
CA ARG A 422 44.97 43.74 33.99
C ARG A 422 44.17 43.18 35.18
N LEU A 423 44.37 43.71 36.38
CA LEU A 423 43.65 43.29 37.59
C LEU A 423 42.15 43.51 37.45
N LYS A 424 41.73 44.66 36.91
CA LYS A 424 40.33 44.95 36.63
C LYS A 424 39.72 43.97 35.62
N LYS A 425 40.40 43.69 34.50
CA LYS A 425 39.96 42.69 33.52
C LYS A 425 39.87 41.29 34.14
N HIS A 426 40.81 40.94 35.00
CA HIS A 426 40.83 39.66 35.69
C HIS A 426 39.65 39.51 36.66
N GLU A 427 39.38 40.54 37.46
CA GLU A 427 38.21 40.63 38.35
C GLU A 427 36.91 40.44 37.56
N GLU A 428 36.74 41.16 36.45
CA GLU A 428 35.56 41.06 35.57
C GLU A 428 35.41 39.65 34.96
N SER A 429 36.51 39.07 34.44
CA SER A 429 36.48 37.76 33.77
C SER A 429 36.23 36.59 34.72
N GLN A 430 36.91 36.55 35.88
CA GLN A 430 36.72 35.49 36.87
C GLN A 430 35.33 35.57 37.51
N SER A 431 34.88 36.79 37.82
CA SER A 431 33.52 37.02 38.33
C SER A 431 32.49 36.50 37.36
N LYS A 432 32.62 36.79 36.06
CA LYS A 432 31.69 36.30 35.03
C LYS A 432 31.64 34.77 34.96
N VAL A 433 32.79 34.08 34.91
CA VAL A 433 32.86 32.62 34.81
C VAL A 433 32.25 31.94 36.04
N LEU A 434 32.61 32.40 37.24
CA LEU A 434 32.10 31.82 38.49
C LEU A 434 30.62 32.12 38.69
N LEU A 435 30.14 33.32 38.35
CA LEU A 435 28.71 33.66 38.40
C LEU A 435 27.89 32.85 37.41
N GLU A 436 28.43 32.58 36.21
CA GLU A 436 27.75 31.71 35.23
C GLU A 436 27.69 30.26 35.70
N LYS A 437 28.77 29.74 36.31
CA LYS A 437 28.76 28.41 36.94
C LYS A 437 27.75 28.34 38.10
N ILE A 438 27.72 29.36 38.97
CA ILE A 438 26.75 29.46 40.06
C ILE A 438 25.32 29.49 39.51
N LYS A 439 25.06 30.32 38.49
CA LYS A 439 23.74 30.42 37.86
C LYS A 439 23.29 29.09 37.25
N ASN A 440 24.19 28.37 36.59
CA ASN A 440 23.87 27.05 36.03
C ASN A 440 23.52 26.03 37.12
N LEU A 441 24.29 26.00 38.21
CA LEU A 441 23.98 25.14 39.37
C LEU A 441 22.70 25.58 40.09
N GLU A 442 22.41 26.87 40.17
CA GLU A 442 21.15 27.40 40.71
C GLU A 442 19.95 26.98 39.83
N ASN A 443 20.09 27.01 38.50
CA ASN A 443 19.07 26.51 37.58
C ASN A 443 18.87 25.00 37.72
N GLU A 444 19.95 24.22 37.85
CA GLU A 444 19.88 22.77 38.08
C GLU A 444 19.20 22.45 39.41
N LEU A 445 19.54 23.18 40.48
CA LEU A 445 18.89 23.06 41.77
C LEU A 445 17.39 23.39 41.68
N GLU A 446 17.03 24.43 40.93
CA GLU A 446 15.64 24.82 40.71
C GLU A 446 14.87 23.78 39.90
N ASP A 447 15.48 23.20 38.86
CA ASP A 447 14.90 22.10 38.08
C ASP A 447 14.64 20.86 38.96
N VAL A 448 15.62 20.47 39.79
CA VAL A 448 15.46 19.38 40.76
C VAL A 448 14.32 19.67 41.73
N ARG A 449 14.19 20.92 42.23
CA ARG A 449 13.09 21.32 43.11
C ARG A 449 11.74 21.26 42.39
N ASN A 450 11.65 21.71 41.14
CA ASN A 450 10.42 21.63 40.35
C ASN A 450 10.02 20.18 40.06
N GLN A 451 10.97 19.31 39.71
CA GLN A 451 10.71 17.88 39.53
C GLN A 451 10.19 17.22 40.81
N ILE A 452 10.70 17.62 41.98
CA ILE A 452 10.17 17.16 43.28
C ILE A 452 8.72 17.63 43.44
N ILE A 453 8.44 18.92 43.21
CA ILE A 453 7.07 19.48 43.34
C ILE A 453 6.09 18.74 42.43
N GLU A 454 6.41 18.56 41.14
CA GLU A 454 5.56 17.82 40.20
C GLU A 454 5.32 16.38 40.65
N LYS A 455 6.37 15.67 41.05
CA LYS A 455 6.26 14.28 41.51
C LYS A 455 5.49 14.17 42.81
N THR A 456 5.61 15.15 43.71
CA THR A 456 4.85 15.24 44.95
C THR A 456 3.37 15.50 44.68
N LEU A 457 3.02 16.39 43.74
CA LEU A 457 1.62 16.63 43.33
C LEU A 457 0.98 15.38 42.71
N HIS A 458 1.76 14.54 42.02
CA HIS A 458 1.28 13.28 41.48
C HIS A 458 1.01 12.19 42.53
N LEU A 459 1.58 12.29 43.73
CA LEU A 459 1.35 11.32 44.83
C LEU A 459 -0.10 11.38 45.35
N ASP A 460 -0.79 12.52 45.25
CA ASP A 460 -2.17 12.68 45.73
C ASP A 460 -3.22 11.96 44.85
N SER A 461 -2.80 11.26 43.77
CA SER A 461 -3.72 10.76 42.73
C SER A 461 -3.82 9.24 42.54
N SER A 462 -3.00 8.37 43.16
CA SER A 462 -3.19 6.89 43.07
C SER A 462 -2.34 6.02 44.03
N ASP A 463 -2.98 5.07 44.73
CA ASP A 463 -2.42 4.32 45.88
C ASP A 463 -1.36 3.22 45.60
N MET A 464 -1.03 2.88 44.34
CA MET A 464 -0.01 1.83 44.04
C MET A 464 1.27 2.35 43.34
N ARG A 465 1.31 3.63 42.93
CA ARG A 465 2.54 4.28 42.40
C ARG A 465 3.35 5.03 43.46
N ILE A 466 2.78 5.16 44.66
CA ILE A 466 3.32 5.94 45.79
C ILE A 466 4.73 5.50 46.16
N ILE A 467 5.02 4.20 46.26
CA ILE A 467 6.34 3.71 46.71
C ILE A 467 7.44 4.08 45.70
N ASN A 468 7.20 3.88 44.40
CA ASN A 468 8.18 4.17 43.36
C ASN A 468 8.41 5.69 43.20
N GLN A 469 7.33 6.47 43.23
CA GLN A 469 7.43 7.93 43.17
C GLN A 469 8.08 8.50 44.44
N SER A 470 7.79 7.93 45.62
CA SER A 470 8.44 8.33 46.88
C SER A 470 9.93 8.02 46.87
N ALA A 471 10.35 6.88 46.32
CA ALA A 471 11.77 6.55 46.15
C ALA A 471 12.48 7.55 45.21
N GLN A 472 11.86 7.90 44.09
CA GLN A 472 12.38 8.92 43.17
C GLN A 472 12.45 10.31 43.81
N ILE A 473 11.45 10.69 44.60
CA ILE A 473 11.45 11.95 45.36
C ILE A 473 12.57 11.96 46.40
N MET A 474 12.82 10.86 47.10
CA MET A 474 13.95 10.74 48.03
C MET A 474 15.30 10.86 47.32
N GLU A 475 15.45 10.24 46.15
CA GLU A 475 16.66 10.35 45.33
C GLU A 475 16.91 11.80 44.86
N LEU A 476 15.86 12.49 44.40
CA LEU A 476 15.95 13.90 44.03
C LEU A 476 16.27 14.79 45.25
N HIS A 477 15.66 14.54 46.41
CA HIS A 477 16.01 15.24 47.65
C HIS A 477 17.46 15.02 48.07
N GLN A 478 18.03 13.84 47.82
CA GLN A 478 19.42 13.55 48.12
C GLN A 478 20.39 14.40 47.27
N LYS A 479 19.97 14.86 46.09
CA LYS A 479 20.76 15.74 45.21
C LYS A 479 20.78 17.22 45.63
N ILE A 480 19.79 17.67 46.41
CA ILE A 480 19.68 19.08 46.83
C ILE A 480 20.87 19.52 47.69
N LYS A 481 21.19 18.80 48.77
CA LYS A 481 22.25 19.20 49.72
C LYS A 481 23.64 19.32 49.08
N PRO A 482 24.09 18.37 48.24
CA PRO A 482 25.35 18.50 47.50
C PRO A 482 25.39 19.75 46.61
N LEU A 483 24.32 20.02 45.85
CA LEU A 483 24.22 21.20 44.97
C LEU A 483 24.25 22.51 45.78
N GLU A 484 23.49 22.59 46.88
CA GLU A 484 23.50 23.74 47.78
C GLU A 484 24.89 23.97 48.40
N SER A 485 25.57 22.90 48.81
CA SER A 485 26.93 22.97 49.35
C SER A 485 27.93 23.43 48.29
N GLU A 486 27.83 22.95 47.04
CA GLU A 486 28.70 23.38 45.95
C GLU A 486 28.49 24.86 45.62
N ILE A 487 27.23 25.31 45.49
CA ILE A 487 26.89 26.72 45.27
C ILE A 487 27.47 27.60 46.39
N SER A 488 27.30 27.22 47.65
CA SER A 488 27.83 27.96 48.79
C SER A 488 29.36 28.05 48.77
N ASN A 489 30.04 26.94 48.52
CA ASN A 489 31.50 26.89 48.44
C ASN A 489 32.05 27.74 47.28
N LEU A 490 31.36 27.74 46.13
CA LEU A 490 31.72 28.57 44.98
C LEU A 490 31.49 30.06 45.26
N LYS A 491 30.39 30.43 45.92
CA LYS A 491 30.13 31.83 46.34
C LYS A 491 31.20 32.34 47.30
N GLU A 492 31.58 31.54 48.30
CA GLU A 492 32.61 31.91 49.26
C GLU A 492 34.00 32.03 48.60
N THR A 493 34.33 31.09 47.71
CA THR A 493 35.59 31.15 46.94
C THR A 493 35.63 32.38 46.03
N ASN A 494 34.54 32.71 45.35
CA ASN A 494 34.46 33.92 44.53
C ASN A 494 34.66 35.19 45.38
N ALA A 495 34.01 35.26 46.55
CA ALA A 495 34.15 36.41 47.45
C ALA A 495 35.59 36.59 47.96
N ARG A 496 36.28 35.49 48.33
CA ARG A 496 37.69 35.52 48.74
C ARG A 496 38.61 36.00 47.62
N ASN A 497 38.45 35.47 46.40
CA ASN A 497 39.27 35.86 45.25
C ASN A 497 39.06 37.32 44.86
N LEU A 498 37.81 37.79 44.86
CA LEU A 498 37.48 39.20 44.58
C LEU A 498 38.12 40.14 45.60
N ALA A 499 38.08 39.79 46.89
CA ALA A 499 38.69 40.60 47.95
C ALA A 499 40.22 40.72 47.76
N GLU A 500 40.90 39.62 47.40
CA GLU A 500 42.36 39.63 47.16
C GLU A 500 42.72 40.52 45.95
N LEU A 501 41.98 40.39 44.84
CA LEU A 501 42.20 41.20 43.64
C LEU A 501 41.93 42.69 43.88
N GLN A 502 40.87 43.02 44.61
CA GLN A 502 40.52 44.38 44.96
C GLN A 502 41.58 45.02 45.86
N GLU A 503 42.09 44.29 46.86
CA GLU A 503 43.15 44.82 47.74
C GLU A 503 44.44 45.10 46.96
N ARG A 504 44.87 44.16 46.10
CA ARG A 504 46.04 44.37 45.24
C ARG A 504 45.85 45.57 44.32
N MET A 505 44.69 45.69 43.68
CA MET A 505 44.36 46.83 42.82
C MET A 505 44.40 48.16 43.58
N ASN A 506 43.90 48.20 44.82
CA ASN A 506 43.92 49.40 45.66
C ASN A 506 45.34 49.81 46.05
N VAL A 507 46.20 48.84 46.39
CA VAL A 507 47.62 49.10 46.66
C VAL A 507 48.31 49.68 45.42
N THR A 508 48.13 49.06 44.24
CA THR A 508 48.73 49.54 43.00
C THR A 508 48.22 50.93 42.60
N LYS A 509 46.93 51.24 42.82
CA LYS A 509 46.36 52.60 42.61
C LYS A 509 47.05 53.66 43.46
N ARG A 510 47.33 53.37 44.74
CA ARG A 510 48.05 54.29 45.63
C ARG A 510 49.50 54.50 45.16
N GLN A 511 50.18 53.43 44.75
CA GLN A 511 51.55 53.50 44.21
C GLN A 511 51.64 54.30 42.90
N LEU A 512 50.63 54.15 42.03
CA LEU A 512 50.49 54.96 40.83
C LEU A 512 50.35 56.44 41.17
N GLN A 513 49.43 56.80 42.08
CA GLN A 513 49.21 58.18 42.50
C GLN A 513 50.47 58.83 43.08
N ASP A 514 51.22 58.10 43.92
CA ASP A 514 52.52 58.58 44.44
C ASP A 514 53.53 58.83 43.31
N SER A 515 53.65 57.90 42.36
CA SER A 515 54.57 58.02 41.23
C SER A 515 54.19 59.18 40.29
N GLU A 516 52.89 59.37 40.03
CA GLU A 516 52.35 60.49 39.23
C GLU A 516 52.65 61.83 39.91
N LEU A 517 52.37 61.96 41.21
CA LEU A 517 52.68 63.15 41.99
C LEU A 517 54.17 63.48 41.91
N ARG A 518 55.05 62.49 42.16
CA ARG A 518 56.51 62.70 42.11
C ARG A 518 56.99 63.11 40.71
N LEU A 519 56.43 62.52 39.65
CA LEU A 519 56.77 62.86 38.28
C LEU A 519 56.29 64.27 37.91
N GLN A 520 55.09 64.66 38.35
CA GLN A 520 54.54 66.00 38.15
C GLN A 520 55.40 67.10 38.79
N HIS A 521 55.92 66.84 40.00
CA HIS A 521 56.82 67.77 40.69
C HIS A 521 58.20 67.89 40.01
N ALA A 522 58.68 66.80 39.40
CA ALA A 522 60.00 66.75 38.78
C ALA A 522 60.01 67.32 37.34
N ASP A 523 58.96 67.09 36.55
CA ASP A 523 58.84 67.59 35.19
C ASP A 523 57.37 67.82 34.79
N GLY A 524 56.76 68.88 35.33
CA GLY A 524 55.34 69.16 35.13
C GLY A 524 54.90 69.41 33.67
N LYS A 525 55.82 69.86 32.78
CA LYS A 525 55.50 70.07 31.36
C LYS A 525 55.51 68.76 30.59
N SER A 526 56.57 67.94 30.73
CA SER A 526 56.59 66.62 30.09
C SER A 526 55.59 65.67 30.73
N PHE A 527 55.30 65.81 32.03
CA PHE A 527 54.32 65.01 32.77
C PHE A 527 52.96 64.98 32.05
N ASN A 528 52.41 66.15 31.70
CA ASN A 528 51.11 66.20 31.02
C ASN A 528 51.13 65.43 29.69
N LEU A 529 52.18 65.60 28.88
CA LEU A 529 52.32 64.86 27.62
C LEU A 529 52.52 63.36 27.82
N ILE A 530 53.31 62.97 28.84
CA ILE A 530 53.56 61.57 29.19
C ILE A 530 52.24 60.90 29.62
N MET A 531 51.43 61.58 30.44
CA MET A 531 50.13 61.08 30.89
C MET A 531 49.13 60.97 29.75
N GLU A 532 49.07 61.96 28.85
CA GLU A 532 48.25 61.91 27.63
C GLU A 532 48.65 60.74 26.72
N ILE A 533 49.95 60.52 26.50
CA ILE A 533 50.46 59.39 25.71
C ILE A 533 50.12 58.04 26.37
N ALA A 534 50.25 57.96 27.69
CA ALA A 534 49.92 56.74 28.44
C ALA A 534 48.42 56.43 28.39
N ASP A 535 47.57 57.45 28.50
CA ASP A 535 46.11 57.30 28.37
C ASP A 535 45.69 56.90 26.95
N LEU A 536 46.26 57.54 25.91
CA LEU A 536 46.03 57.15 24.52
C LEU A 536 46.44 55.70 24.23
N ARG A 537 47.58 55.24 24.78
CA ARG A 537 48.00 53.83 24.71
C ARG A 537 46.97 52.91 25.36
N ALA A 538 46.45 53.28 26.53
CA ALA A 538 45.42 52.50 27.22
C ALA A 538 44.08 52.47 26.43
N GLN A 539 43.66 53.61 25.89
CA GLN A 539 42.44 53.72 25.08
C GLN A 539 42.53 52.91 23.78
N LEU A 540 43.67 52.95 23.08
CA LEU A 540 43.92 52.12 21.88
C LEU A 540 43.80 50.63 22.21
N LYS A 541 44.43 50.19 23.30
CA LYS A 541 44.38 48.80 23.76
C LYS A 541 42.95 48.36 24.09
N GLY A 542 42.20 49.16 24.85
CA GLY A 542 40.81 48.85 25.22
C GLY A 542 39.87 48.82 24.01
N THR A 543 40.04 49.77 23.08
CA THR A 543 39.23 49.84 21.86
C THR A 543 39.50 48.65 20.94
N ARG A 544 40.75 48.19 20.82
CA ARG A 544 41.10 46.97 20.04
C ARG A 544 40.55 45.69 20.63
N ALA A 545 40.61 45.54 21.96
CA ALA A 545 40.02 44.39 22.62
C ALA A 545 38.50 44.32 22.37
N SER A 546 37.84 45.48 22.35
CA SER A 546 36.41 45.59 22.03
C SER A 546 36.13 45.25 20.57
N GLU A 547 36.93 45.78 19.64
CA GLU A 547 36.85 45.46 18.21
C GLU A 547 37.04 43.96 17.94
N ALA A 548 38.05 43.33 18.55
CA ALA A 548 38.30 41.89 18.41
C ALA A 548 37.14 41.05 18.94
N ALA A 549 36.54 41.44 20.06
CA ALA A 549 35.33 40.77 20.59
C ALA A 549 34.14 40.89 19.62
N VAL A 550 33.96 42.07 19.00
CA VAL A 550 32.92 42.30 17.99
C VAL A 550 33.20 41.46 16.72
N LYS A 551 34.44 41.39 16.24
CA LYS A 551 34.84 40.53 15.10
C LYS A 551 34.56 39.05 15.37
N ASN A 552 34.90 38.55 16.55
CA ASN A 552 34.57 37.18 16.94
C ASN A 552 33.05 36.92 16.96
N ASN A 553 32.26 37.89 17.45
CA ASN A 553 30.79 37.78 17.41
C ASN A 553 30.27 37.76 15.97
N ILE A 554 30.82 38.59 15.07
CA ILE A 554 30.47 38.57 13.64
C ILE A 554 30.76 37.18 13.05
N GLU A 555 31.94 36.61 13.31
CA GLU A 555 32.29 35.27 12.82
C GLU A 555 31.33 34.19 13.33
N MET A 556 30.98 34.20 14.62
CA MET A 556 29.99 33.26 15.18
C MET A 556 28.61 33.41 14.55
N GLU A 557 28.12 34.65 14.41
CA GLU A 557 26.82 34.91 13.78
C GLU A 557 26.83 34.57 12.28
N GLN A 558 27.94 34.80 11.57
CA GLN A 558 28.12 34.39 10.18
C GLN A 558 28.10 32.85 10.03
N GLN A 559 28.74 32.11 10.94
CA GLN A 559 28.68 30.65 10.96
C GLN A 559 27.24 30.16 11.23
N ARG A 560 26.52 30.79 12.17
CA ARG A 560 25.12 30.49 12.45
C ARG A 560 24.23 30.77 11.23
N PHE A 561 24.43 31.92 10.59
CA PHE A 561 23.72 32.31 9.36
C PHE A 561 23.96 31.29 8.22
N GLN A 562 25.20 30.86 7.99
CA GLN A 562 25.50 29.83 7.00
C GLN A 562 24.84 28.49 7.32
N THR A 563 24.79 28.12 8.61
CA THR A 563 24.13 26.89 9.06
C THR A 563 22.62 26.96 8.81
N GLN A 564 21.97 28.07 9.20
CA GLN A 564 20.54 28.28 8.97
C GLN A 564 20.20 28.30 7.48
N GLN A 565 21.04 28.92 6.63
CA GLN A 565 20.85 28.88 5.18
C GLN A 565 20.87 27.46 4.60
N ARG A 566 21.75 26.58 5.12
CA ARG A 566 21.81 25.18 4.67
C ARG A 566 20.56 24.41 5.06
N GLU A 567 20.06 24.62 6.28
CA GLU A 567 18.82 23.99 6.75
C GLU A 567 17.61 24.46 5.95
N ASN A 568 17.50 25.77 5.71
CA ASN A 568 16.41 26.33 4.91
C ASN A 568 16.41 25.76 3.47
N ARG A 569 17.58 25.63 2.83
CA ARG A 569 17.68 24.96 1.50
C ARG A 569 17.25 23.49 1.54
N ARG A 570 17.54 22.77 2.62
CA ARG A 570 17.09 21.37 2.79
C ARG A 570 15.57 21.31 2.91
N LEU A 571 14.96 22.19 3.70
CA LEU A 571 13.50 22.30 3.81
C LEU A 571 12.85 22.70 2.49
N GLU A 572 13.43 23.64 1.74
CA GLU A 572 12.93 24.02 0.41
C GLU A 572 12.91 22.83 -0.55
N ASN A 573 14.00 22.05 -0.61
CA ASN A 573 14.07 20.86 -1.44
C ASN A 573 13.05 19.79 -1.00
N SER A 574 12.92 19.54 0.31
CA SER A 574 11.94 18.62 0.86
C SER A 574 10.50 19.05 0.53
N ASN A 575 10.19 20.35 0.63
CA ASN A 575 8.90 20.91 0.24
C ASN A 575 8.61 20.71 -1.26
N ARG A 576 9.62 20.90 -2.13
CA ARG A 576 9.48 20.64 -3.58
C ARG A 576 9.20 19.18 -3.88
N ASP A 577 9.86 18.25 -3.17
CA ASP A 577 9.65 16.82 -3.35
C ASP A 577 8.28 16.37 -2.84
N LEU A 578 7.85 16.83 -1.66
CA LEU A 578 6.50 16.60 -1.14
C LEU A 578 5.42 17.15 -2.08
N GLN A 579 5.62 18.35 -2.64
CA GLN A 579 4.72 18.89 -3.67
C GLN A 579 4.68 18.04 -4.94
N ARG A 580 5.82 17.46 -5.36
CA ARG A 580 5.87 16.56 -6.53
C ARG A 580 5.09 15.28 -6.25
N GLN A 581 5.30 14.66 -5.09
CA GLN A 581 4.55 13.47 -4.67
C GLN A 581 3.05 13.75 -4.58
N LEU A 582 2.66 14.90 -4.00
CA LEU A 582 1.25 15.29 -3.89
C LEU A 582 0.62 15.48 -5.28
N ARG A 583 1.32 16.11 -6.23
CA ARG A 583 0.84 16.25 -7.61
C ARG A 583 0.66 14.89 -8.28
N GLN A 584 1.64 14.01 -8.17
CA GLN A 584 1.59 12.69 -8.78
C GLN A 584 0.42 11.86 -8.22
N ASN A 585 0.23 11.83 -6.90
CA ASN A 585 -0.90 11.13 -6.28
C ASN A 585 -2.27 11.75 -6.66
N LEU A 586 -2.34 13.07 -6.89
CA LEU A 586 -3.55 13.71 -7.40
C LEU A 586 -3.84 13.34 -8.86
N GLU A 587 -2.81 13.29 -9.71
CA GLU A 587 -2.92 12.87 -11.11
C GLU A 587 -3.32 11.39 -11.22
N ASP A 588 -2.74 10.53 -10.40
CA ASP A 588 -3.09 9.11 -10.35
C ASP A 588 -4.54 8.90 -9.88
N ALA A 589 -4.99 9.68 -8.90
CA ALA A 589 -6.39 9.67 -8.46
C ALA A 589 -7.35 10.16 -9.55
N GLU A 590 -7.01 11.23 -10.29
CA GLU A 590 -7.81 11.72 -11.42
C GLU A 590 -7.86 10.71 -12.58
N ARG A 591 -6.76 10.00 -12.87
CA ARG A 591 -6.71 8.91 -13.87
C ARG A 591 -7.63 7.75 -13.50
N LEU A 592 -7.55 7.29 -12.24
CA LEU A 592 -8.43 6.24 -11.72
C LEU A 592 -9.90 6.64 -11.84
N GLU A 593 -10.22 7.91 -11.55
CA GLU A 593 -11.58 8.44 -11.68
C GLU A 593 -12.05 8.46 -13.14
N GLN A 594 -11.18 8.85 -14.09
CA GLN A 594 -11.49 8.78 -15.53
C GLN A 594 -11.74 7.35 -16.00
N GLN A 595 -10.88 6.40 -15.65
CA GLN A 595 -11.06 4.98 -16.00
C GLN A 595 -12.39 4.41 -15.47
N LEU A 596 -12.78 4.81 -14.25
CA LEU A 596 -14.06 4.42 -13.67
C LEU A 596 -15.25 5.06 -14.40
N GLN A 597 -15.12 6.30 -14.89
CA GLN A 597 -16.15 6.96 -15.70
C GLN A 597 -16.31 6.29 -17.07
N GLU A 598 -15.20 5.92 -17.72
CA GLU A 598 -15.20 5.21 -18.99
C GLU A 598 -15.88 3.83 -18.87
N MET A 599 -15.48 3.01 -17.89
CA MET A 599 -16.16 1.73 -17.62
C MET A 599 -17.64 1.91 -17.26
N GLY A 600 -17.99 2.98 -16.54
CA GLY A 600 -19.39 3.30 -16.23
C GLY A 600 -20.21 3.68 -17.45
N ALA A 601 -19.61 4.34 -18.44
CA ALA A 601 -20.24 4.67 -19.70
C ALA A 601 -20.42 3.43 -20.60
N GLU A 602 -19.41 2.56 -20.67
CA GLU A 602 -19.49 1.29 -21.39
C GLU A 602 -20.59 0.38 -20.81
N LEU A 603 -20.71 0.29 -19.49
CA LEU A 603 -21.81 -0.43 -18.83
C LEU A 603 -23.19 0.13 -19.18
N LYS A 604 -23.35 1.46 -19.16
CA LYS A 604 -24.61 2.11 -19.56
C LYS A 604 -24.97 1.81 -21.01
N GLN A 605 -23.98 1.75 -21.90
CA GLN A 605 -24.22 1.41 -23.30
C GLN A 605 -24.68 -0.04 -23.44
N LEU A 606 -23.99 -0.99 -22.79
CA LEU A 606 -24.39 -2.41 -22.79
C LEU A 606 -25.80 -2.63 -22.21
N GLN A 607 -26.21 -1.81 -21.23
CA GLN A 607 -27.55 -1.85 -20.66
C GLN A 607 -28.61 -1.31 -21.62
N GLN A 608 -28.33 -0.20 -22.31
CA GLN A 608 -29.22 0.30 -23.36
C GLN A 608 -29.37 -0.72 -24.50
N ASP A 609 -28.28 -1.35 -24.91
CA ASP A 609 -28.29 -2.39 -25.94
C ASP A 609 -29.11 -3.62 -25.48
N SER A 610 -28.99 -4.01 -24.21
CA SER A 610 -29.78 -5.10 -23.61
C SER A 610 -31.27 -4.76 -23.48
N GLU A 611 -31.61 -3.53 -23.05
CA GLU A 611 -32.99 -3.04 -23.01
C GLU A 611 -33.62 -2.96 -24.41
N GLU A 612 -32.85 -2.54 -25.42
CA GLU A 612 -33.31 -2.46 -26.80
C GLU A 612 -33.59 -3.86 -27.37
N GLN A 613 -32.69 -4.83 -27.12
CA GLN A 613 -32.93 -6.23 -27.47
C GLN A 613 -34.16 -6.81 -26.75
N THR A 614 -34.36 -6.47 -25.48
CA THR A 614 -35.53 -6.91 -24.71
C THR A 614 -36.81 -6.30 -25.29
N ARG A 615 -36.82 -5.01 -25.62
CA ARG A 615 -37.95 -4.34 -26.31
C ARG A 615 -38.22 -4.93 -27.68
N GLU A 616 -37.19 -5.34 -28.41
CA GLU A 616 -37.32 -5.98 -29.72
C GLU A 616 -37.92 -7.39 -29.59
N SER A 617 -37.48 -8.15 -28.58
CA SER A 617 -38.07 -9.43 -28.19
C SER A 617 -39.55 -9.29 -27.79
N ASP A 618 -39.89 -8.27 -26.98
CA ASP A 618 -41.26 -7.97 -26.58
C ASP A 618 -42.14 -7.55 -27.76
N LYS A 619 -41.60 -6.78 -28.71
CA LYS A 619 -42.30 -6.44 -29.97
C LYS A 619 -42.59 -7.68 -30.81
N LEU A 620 -41.63 -8.61 -30.91
CA LEU A 620 -41.82 -9.88 -31.60
C LEU A 620 -42.87 -10.75 -30.91
N LEU A 621 -42.84 -10.81 -29.57
CA LEU A 621 -43.83 -11.52 -28.78
C LEU A 621 -45.24 -10.91 -28.92
N TYR A 622 -45.36 -9.59 -28.89
CA TYR A 622 -46.62 -8.88 -29.14
C TYR A 622 -47.15 -9.13 -30.57
N LYS A 623 -46.26 -9.15 -31.57
CA LYS A 623 -46.63 -9.47 -32.96
C LYS A 623 -47.08 -10.92 -33.10
N TYR A 624 -46.43 -11.86 -32.43
CA TYR A 624 -46.83 -13.27 -32.38
C TYR A 624 -48.21 -13.45 -31.74
N LEU A 625 -48.44 -12.84 -30.57
CA LEU A 625 -49.73 -12.86 -29.87
C LEU A 625 -50.85 -12.19 -30.68
N LYS A 626 -50.56 -11.09 -31.38
CA LYS A 626 -51.53 -10.41 -32.25
C LYS A 626 -51.86 -11.25 -33.49
N LEU A 627 -50.87 -11.93 -34.09
CA LEU A 627 -51.10 -12.88 -35.18
C LEU A 627 -51.93 -14.08 -34.73
N GLN A 628 -51.71 -14.56 -33.50
CA GLN A 628 -52.48 -15.64 -32.89
C GLN A 628 -53.93 -15.22 -32.61
N ASP A 629 -54.16 -14.02 -32.09
CA ASP A 629 -55.48 -13.43 -31.87
C ASP A 629 -56.20 -13.10 -33.19
N GLU A 630 -55.48 -12.65 -34.23
CA GLU A 630 -56.03 -12.48 -35.59
C GLU A 630 -56.36 -13.82 -36.27
N TYR A 631 -55.61 -14.90 -35.99
CA TYR A 631 -55.94 -16.26 -36.43
C TYR A 631 -57.20 -16.78 -35.73
N GLN A 632 -57.36 -16.45 -34.44
CA GLN A 632 -58.54 -16.84 -33.64
C GLN A 632 -59.80 -16.04 -34.01
N LYS A 633 -59.66 -14.76 -34.39
CA LYS A 633 -60.79 -13.85 -34.70
C LYS A 633 -61.26 -13.86 -36.17
N ARG A 634 -60.49 -14.42 -37.11
CA ARG A 634 -60.85 -14.49 -38.55
C ARG A 634 -61.81 -15.61 -38.96
N GLN A 635 -62.35 -16.38 -38.02
CA GLN A 635 -63.66 -17.04 -38.19
C GLN A 635 -64.59 -16.43 -37.16
N PRO A 636 -65.70 -15.72 -37.49
CA PRO A 636 -66.52 -15.78 -38.72
C PRO A 636 -66.98 -14.41 -39.29
N GLN A 637 -67.15 -14.30 -40.62
CA GLN A 637 -68.17 -13.49 -41.35
C GLN A 637 -67.69 -13.10 -42.76
N GLN A 638 -67.75 -14.06 -43.70
CA GLN A 638 -67.95 -13.78 -45.14
C GLN A 638 -68.65 -14.96 -45.83
N SER A 639 -69.45 -15.70 -45.06
CA SER A 639 -70.02 -17.01 -45.42
C SER A 639 -71.54 -16.97 -45.39
N GLN A 640 -72.15 -16.08 -46.18
CA GLN A 640 -73.56 -16.20 -46.51
C GLN A 640 -73.83 -16.00 -48.02
N ASP A 641 -73.18 -15.04 -48.68
CA ASP A 641 -73.37 -14.85 -50.14
C ASP A 641 -72.51 -15.77 -51.02
N VAL A 642 -71.36 -16.22 -50.52
CA VAL A 642 -70.49 -17.17 -51.24
C VAL A 642 -71.06 -18.60 -51.23
N VAL A 643 -71.89 -18.93 -50.23
CA VAL A 643 -72.47 -20.27 -50.06
C VAL A 643 -73.54 -20.56 -51.12
N GLN A 644 -74.37 -19.57 -51.48
CA GLN A 644 -75.39 -19.73 -52.52
C GLN A 644 -74.79 -19.85 -53.93
N ASN A 645 -73.69 -19.15 -54.20
CA ASN A 645 -73.03 -19.17 -55.51
C ASN A 645 -72.22 -20.46 -55.73
N LEU A 646 -71.59 -20.97 -54.67
CA LEU A 646 -70.89 -22.27 -54.70
C LEU A 646 -71.84 -23.48 -54.77
N GLN A 647 -73.07 -23.38 -54.23
CA GLN A 647 -74.06 -24.46 -54.31
C GLN A 647 -74.54 -24.73 -55.74
N GLN A 648 -74.62 -23.69 -56.59
CA GLN A 648 -75.03 -23.84 -57.98
C GLN A 648 -73.91 -24.40 -58.86
N GLN A 649 -72.65 -24.03 -58.60
CA GLN A 649 -71.48 -24.61 -59.27
C GLN A 649 -71.17 -26.05 -58.81
N LEU A 650 -71.55 -26.44 -57.58
CA LEU A 650 -71.40 -27.81 -57.08
C LEU A 650 -72.27 -28.81 -57.84
N LEU A 651 -73.51 -28.44 -58.20
CA LEU A 651 -74.45 -29.30 -58.92
C LEU A 651 -73.99 -29.64 -60.35
N GLU A 652 -73.33 -28.70 -61.04
CA GLU A 652 -72.76 -28.91 -62.37
C GLU A 652 -71.45 -29.72 -62.31
N LYS A 653 -70.64 -29.48 -61.27
CA LYS A 653 -69.42 -30.25 -61.01
C LYS A 653 -69.71 -31.69 -60.57
N ASP A 654 -70.78 -31.95 -59.79
CA ASP A 654 -71.19 -33.28 -59.34
C ASP A 654 -71.66 -34.20 -60.48
N ALA A 655 -72.29 -33.66 -61.52
CA ALA A 655 -72.65 -34.42 -62.72
C ALA A 655 -71.40 -34.88 -63.50
N THR A 656 -70.38 -34.01 -63.54
CA THR A 656 -69.09 -34.30 -64.18
C THR A 656 -68.25 -35.28 -63.34
N LEU A 657 -68.35 -35.18 -62.01
CA LEU A 657 -67.63 -36.03 -61.05
C LEU A 657 -68.16 -37.47 -61.04
N LYS A 658 -69.46 -37.69 -61.24
CA LYS A 658 -70.04 -39.04 -61.37
C LYS A 658 -69.56 -39.79 -62.61
N GLN A 659 -69.30 -39.08 -63.70
CA GLN A 659 -68.80 -39.66 -64.95
C GLN A 659 -67.31 -40.05 -64.83
N LEU A 660 -66.49 -39.21 -64.20
CA LEU A 660 -65.09 -39.50 -63.87
C LEU A 660 -64.93 -40.53 -62.74
N GLN A 661 -65.89 -40.63 -61.81
CA GLN A 661 -65.87 -41.64 -60.73
C GLN A 661 -66.08 -43.06 -61.24
N GLN A 662 -66.81 -43.25 -62.35
CA GLN A 662 -67.02 -44.57 -62.94
C GLN A 662 -65.74 -45.08 -63.64
N GLU A 663 -65.00 -44.18 -64.29
CA GLU A 663 -63.68 -44.47 -64.90
C GLU A 663 -62.58 -44.66 -63.86
N LEU A 664 -62.63 -43.92 -62.74
CA LEU A 664 -61.68 -44.05 -61.63
C LEU A 664 -61.92 -45.32 -60.78
N GLN A 665 -63.15 -45.85 -60.74
CA GLN A 665 -63.47 -47.10 -60.04
C GLN A 665 -62.88 -48.33 -60.73
N GLU A 666 -62.81 -48.36 -62.06
CA GLU A 666 -62.11 -49.43 -62.80
C GLU A 666 -60.59 -49.35 -62.61
N GLN A 667 -60.00 -48.15 -62.62
CA GLN A 667 -58.57 -47.97 -62.37
C GLN A 667 -58.16 -48.23 -60.90
N ALA A 668 -59.04 -47.95 -59.94
CA ALA A 668 -58.81 -48.23 -58.52
C ALA A 668 -58.80 -49.74 -58.19
N ALA A 669 -59.54 -50.56 -58.93
CA ALA A 669 -59.52 -52.02 -58.76
C ALA A 669 -58.17 -52.64 -59.15
N ASP A 670 -57.49 -52.08 -60.15
CA ASP A 670 -56.15 -52.50 -60.58
C ASP A 670 -55.03 -51.99 -59.67
N ILE A 671 -55.19 -50.77 -59.12
CA ILE A 671 -54.27 -50.18 -58.14
C ILE A 671 -54.32 -50.94 -56.79
N TYR A 672 -55.50 -51.41 -56.36
CA TYR A 672 -55.65 -52.15 -55.10
C TYR A 672 -54.91 -53.51 -55.12
N ARG A 673 -54.91 -54.24 -56.25
CA ARG A 673 -54.14 -55.49 -56.40
C ARG A 673 -52.63 -55.29 -56.36
N LEU A 674 -52.12 -54.17 -56.90
CA LEU A 674 -50.69 -53.85 -56.92
C LEU A 674 -50.18 -53.26 -55.59
N GLN A 675 -51.05 -52.61 -54.81
CA GLN A 675 -50.73 -52.04 -53.50
C GLN A 675 -50.63 -53.10 -52.39
N GLU A 676 -51.39 -54.20 -52.45
CA GLU A 676 -51.28 -55.32 -51.51
C GLU A 676 -49.96 -56.10 -51.65
N ILE A 677 -49.41 -56.21 -52.88
CA ILE A 677 -48.12 -56.85 -53.14
C ILE A 677 -46.94 -55.98 -52.64
N ASN A 678 -47.02 -54.66 -52.82
CA ASN A 678 -45.95 -53.74 -52.43
C ASN A 678 -45.89 -53.46 -50.91
N LYS A 679 -47.01 -53.50 -50.21
CA LYS A 679 -47.05 -53.36 -48.73
C LYS A 679 -46.39 -54.55 -48.02
N GLY A 680 -46.49 -55.75 -48.58
CA GLY A 680 -45.83 -56.96 -48.07
C GLY A 680 -44.30 -57.06 -48.34
N LEU A 681 -43.75 -56.25 -49.24
CA LEU A 681 -42.31 -56.23 -49.57
C LEU A 681 -41.54 -55.19 -48.76
N LEU A 682 -42.16 -54.06 -48.39
CA LEU A 682 -41.52 -52.99 -47.63
C LEU A 682 -41.41 -53.28 -46.12
N ASP A 683 -42.39 -54.00 -45.54
CA ASP A 683 -42.30 -54.50 -44.16
C ASP A 683 -41.30 -55.67 -44.01
N LYS A 684 -41.04 -56.42 -45.09
CA LYS A 684 -39.98 -57.45 -45.12
C LYS A 684 -38.57 -56.86 -45.22
N GLN A 685 -38.40 -55.68 -45.83
CA GLN A 685 -37.07 -55.09 -46.02
C GLN A 685 -36.51 -54.41 -44.76
N LYS A 686 -37.37 -53.82 -43.91
CA LYS A 686 -36.97 -53.32 -42.58
C LYS A 686 -36.77 -54.44 -41.54
N ASP A 687 -37.47 -55.57 -41.68
CA ASP A 687 -37.25 -56.77 -40.85
C ASP A 687 -35.97 -57.55 -41.23
N VAL A 688 -35.48 -57.42 -42.48
CA VAL A 688 -34.21 -58.02 -42.94
C VAL A 688 -32.98 -57.27 -42.42
N ASP A 689 -33.02 -55.94 -42.38
CA ASP A 689 -31.86 -55.12 -41.98
C ASP A 689 -31.58 -55.19 -40.46
N ASP A 690 -32.63 -55.35 -39.64
CA ASP A 690 -32.51 -55.59 -38.18
C ASP A 690 -32.10 -57.04 -37.83
N ARG A 691 -32.27 -58.00 -38.75
CA ARG A 691 -31.90 -59.42 -38.55
C ARG A 691 -30.51 -59.77 -39.08
N THR A 692 -29.95 -58.96 -39.97
CA THR A 692 -28.69 -59.29 -40.67
C THR A 692 -27.47 -58.73 -39.92
N ILE A 693 -26.50 -59.58 -39.62
CA ILE A 693 -25.21 -59.16 -39.05
C ILE A 693 -24.31 -58.67 -40.19
N HIS A 694 -23.94 -57.40 -40.16
CA HIS A 694 -23.03 -56.77 -41.11
C HIS A 694 -21.59 -56.94 -40.63
N SER A 695 -20.75 -57.62 -41.43
CA SER A 695 -19.33 -57.81 -41.14
C SER A 695 -18.50 -56.67 -41.74
N TRP A 696 -17.67 -56.02 -40.92
CA TRP A 696 -16.92 -54.83 -41.30
C TRP A 696 -15.42 -55.09 -41.29
N LYS A 697 -14.73 -54.55 -42.31
CA LYS A 697 -13.28 -54.34 -42.26
C LYS A 697 -13.02 -53.03 -41.51
N VAL A 698 -12.48 -53.12 -40.30
CA VAL A 698 -12.19 -51.95 -39.45
C VAL A 698 -10.77 -51.44 -39.72
N THR A 699 -10.61 -50.13 -39.81
CA THR A 699 -9.34 -49.39 -39.82
C THR A 699 -9.26 -48.48 -38.60
N LEU A 700 -8.05 -48.16 -38.13
CA LEU A 700 -7.78 -47.32 -36.96
C LEU A 700 -7.63 -45.84 -37.35
N ASP A 701 -8.12 -44.94 -36.50
CA ASP A 701 -8.03 -43.49 -36.71
C ASP A 701 -6.73 -42.90 -36.09
N PRO A 702 -5.79 -42.39 -36.92
CA PRO A 702 -4.56 -41.76 -36.44
C PRO A 702 -4.78 -40.52 -35.56
N ASN A 703 -5.92 -39.84 -35.68
CA ASN A 703 -6.25 -38.66 -34.87
C ASN A 703 -6.68 -39.01 -33.44
N THR A 704 -6.97 -40.28 -33.18
CA THR A 704 -7.32 -40.79 -31.84
C THR A 704 -6.17 -41.52 -31.16
N ALA A 705 -5.23 -42.06 -31.95
CA ALA A 705 -4.11 -42.85 -31.46
C ALA A 705 -3.16 -42.08 -30.54
N ASN A 706 -2.78 -42.70 -29.42
CA ASN A 706 -1.78 -42.14 -28.52
C ASN A 706 -0.44 -41.90 -29.22
N PRO A 707 0.32 -40.84 -28.90
CA PRO A 707 1.61 -40.54 -29.54
C PRO A 707 2.66 -41.66 -29.52
N ARG A 708 2.55 -42.65 -28.62
CA ARG A 708 3.43 -43.83 -28.59
C ARG A 708 2.97 -44.99 -29.49
N ILE A 709 1.82 -44.86 -30.13
CA ILE A 709 1.25 -45.90 -31.01
C ILE A 709 1.72 -45.70 -32.44
N ALA A 710 2.29 -46.75 -33.02
CA ALA A 710 2.56 -46.84 -34.44
C ALA A 710 1.43 -47.63 -35.12
N LEU A 711 0.91 -47.10 -36.23
CA LEU A 711 -0.10 -47.76 -37.06
C LEU A 711 0.53 -48.23 -38.37
N SER A 712 0.09 -49.37 -38.89
CA SER A 712 0.46 -49.80 -40.26
C SER A 712 -0.05 -48.81 -41.31
N ALA A 713 0.55 -48.84 -42.51
CA ALA A 713 0.13 -48.00 -43.63
C ALA A 713 -1.34 -48.21 -44.03
N ASP A 714 -1.87 -49.44 -43.87
CA ASP A 714 -3.27 -49.75 -44.13
C ASP A 714 -4.20 -49.53 -42.92
N LYS A 715 -3.64 -49.01 -41.81
CA LYS A 715 -4.34 -48.71 -40.54
C LYS A 715 -5.03 -49.93 -39.91
N THR A 716 -4.63 -51.16 -40.23
CA THR A 716 -5.21 -52.38 -39.65
C THR A 716 -4.37 -52.99 -38.54
N GLU A 717 -3.12 -52.56 -38.36
CA GLU A 717 -2.23 -53.05 -37.32
C GLU A 717 -1.84 -51.92 -36.36
N MET A 718 -1.79 -52.26 -35.08
CA MET A 718 -1.40 -51.37 -33.99
C MET A 718 -0.20 -51.95 -33.27
N SER A 719 0.88 -51.18 -33.13
CA SER A 719 2.09 -51.52 -32.35
C SER A 719 2.52 -50.35 -31.47
N THR A 720 3.39 -50.62 -30.50
CA THR A 720 4.00 -49.59 -29.64
C THR A 720 5.38 -49.23 -30.15
N GLY A 721 5.67 -47.94 -30.33
CA GLY A 721 7.01 -47.44 -30.64
C GLY A 721 7.87 -47.24 -29.40
N GLU A 722 9.19 -47.32 -29.56
CA GLU A 722 10.17 -47.01 -28.50
C GLU A 722 10.11 -45.53 -28.09
N GLU A 723 9.98 -44.63 -29.07
CA GLU A 723 9.90 -43.19 -28.87
C GLU A 723 8.47 -42.63 -29.00
N VAL A 724 8.21 -41.52 -28.29
CA VAL A 724 6.97 -40.76 -28.39
C VAL A 724 7.01 -39.94 -29.69
N GLN A 725 6.06 -40.15 -30.60
CA GLN A 725 5.98 -39.37 -31.83
C GLN A 725 5.52 -37.93 -31.53
N ASN A 726 6.14 -36.95 -32.17
CA ASN A 726 5.76 -35.53 -32.03
C ASN A 726 4.52 -35.20 -32.89
N LEU A 727 3.33 -35.59 -32.41
CA LEU A 727 2.05 -35.37 -33.09
C LEU A 727 1.26 -34.19 -32.48
N PRO A 728 0.47 -33.45 -33.27
CA PRO A 728 -0.41 -32.40 -32.75
C PRO A 728 -1.43 -32.94 -31.75
N ASP A 729 -1.70 -32.17 -30.70
CA ASP A 729 -2.71 -32.50 -29.69
C ASP A 729 -4.13 -32.34 -30.26
N HIS A 730 -4.70 -33.43 -30.76
CA HIS A 730 -6.06 -33.48 -31.29
C HIS A 730 -7.06 -33.76 -30.15
N PRO A 731 -8.26 -33.15 -30.11
CA PRO A 731 -9.24 -33.38 -29.06
C PRO A 731 -9.62 -34.86 -28.88
N GLY A 732 -9.69 -35.61 -29.99
CA GLY A 732 -9.95 -37.05 -29.99
C GLY A 732 -8.78 -37.94 -29.56
N ARG A 733 -7.57 -37.39 -29.38
CA ARG A 733 -6.33 -38.13 -29.13
C ARG A 733 -6.20 -38.57 -27.68
N PHE A 734 -5.96 -39.86 -27.46
CA PHE A 734 -5.58 -40.38 -26.15
C PHE A 734 -4.18 -39.89 -25.75
N ASN A 735 -4.04 -39.17 -24.63
CA ASN A 735 -2.73 -38.65 -24.20
C ASN A 735 -2.01 -39.55 -23.20
N VAL A 736 -2.74 -40.28 -22.34
CA VAL A 736 -2.18 -41.12 -21.28
C VAL A 736 -2.27 -42.61 -21.62
N VAL A 737 -3.44 -43.11 -22.02
CA VAL A 737 -3.64 -44.53 -22.34
C VAL A 737 -3.10 -44.87 -23.73
N LEU A 738 -2.49 -46.06 -23.88
CA LEU A 738 -1.93 -46.56 -25.14
C LEU A 738 -3.03 -47.15 -26.04
N ALA A 739 -4.00 -46.29 -26.42
CA ALA A 739 -5.21 -46.68 -27.14
C ALA A 739 -5.39 -45.96 -28.47
N ALA A 740 -6.25 -46.53 -29.32
CA ALA A 740 -6.78 -45.94 -30.55
C ALA A 740 -8.23 -46.40 -30.79
N LEU A 741 -8.99 -45.60 -31.54
CA LEU A 741 -10.32 -45.95 -32.02
C LEU A 741 -10.32 -46.40 -33.48
N GLY A 742 -11.38 -47.11 -33.87
CA GLY A 742 -11.72 -47.33 -35.27
C GLY A 742 -12.15 -46.04 -35.97
N GLU A 743 -11.88 -45.94 -37.26
CA GLU A 743 -12.22 -44.79 -38.12
C GLU A 743 -13.73 -44.71 -38.43
N THR A 744 -14.40 -45.87 -38.50
CA THR A 744 -15.85 -45.96 -38.70
C THR A 744 -16.56 -46.27 -37.38
N GLY A 745 -17.55 -45.44 -37.02
CA GLY A 745 -18.46 -45.68 -35.90
C GLY A 745 -19.88 -45.98 -36.37
N PHE A 746 -20.69 -46.56 -35.48
CA PHE A 746 -22.02 -47.09 -35.80
C PHE A 746 -23.10 -46.47 -34.90
N SER A 747 -24.21 -46.06 -35.52
CA SER A 747 -25.39 -45.48 -34.84
C SER A 747 -26.68 -46.29 -35.03
N SER A 748 -26.59 -47.45 -35.71
CA SER A 748 -27.72 -48.37 -35.96
C SER A 748 -27.21 -49.75 -36.42
N GLY A 749 -28.10 -50.75 -36.42
CA GLY A 749 -27.85 -52.09 -36.98
C GLY A 749 -27.02 -53.02 -36.11
N ARG A 750 -26.74 -54.21 -36.64
CA ARG A 750 -25.91 -55.26 -36.05
C ARG A 750 -24.56 -55.33 -36.78
N ASN A 751 -23.48 -54.91 -36.12
CA ASN A 751 -22.17 -54.68 -36.73
C ASN A 751 -21.08 -55.54 -36.09
N TYR A 752 -20.38 -56.34 -36.89
CA TYR A 752 -19.40 -57.32 -36.45
C TYR A 752 -18.00 -57.07 -37.01
N TRP A 753 -16.97 -57.27 -36.19
CA TRP A 753 -15.57 -57.22 -36.61
C TRP A 753 -14.69 -58.20 -35.81
N GLU A 754 -13.51 -58.54 -36.36
CA GLU A 754 -12.58 -59.51 -35.77
C GLU A 754 -11.20 -58.89 -35.49
N VAL A 755 -10.54 -59.36 -34.43
CA VAL A 755 -9.19 -58.95 -34.06
C VAL A 755 -8.33 -60.15 -33.66
N SER A 756 -7.10 -60.18 -34.16
CA SER A 756 -6.09 -61.16 -33.80
C SER A 756 -5.48 -60.82 -32.45
N VAL A 757 -5.53 -61.77 -31.52
CA VAL A 757 -4.86 -61.71 -30.21
C VAL A 757 -3.88 -62.88 -30.02
N ALA A 758 -3.56 -63.58 -31.11
CA ALA A 758 -2.63 -64.69 -31.11
C ALA A 758 -1.24 -64.27 -30.60
N GLY A 759 -0.71 -65.03 -29.63
CA GLY A 759 0.60 -64.76 -29.03
C GLY A 759 0.65 -63.58 -28.07
N LYS A 760 -0.45 -62.87 -27.83
CA LYS A 760 -0.49 -61.75 -26.86
C LYS A 760 -0.58 -62.27 -25.43
N LEU A 761 0.18 -61.68 -24.50
CA LEU A 761 0.11 -62.00 -23.07
C LEU A 761 -0.99 -61.17 -22.37
N CYS A 762 -1.23 -59.95 -22.84
CA CYS A 762 -2.27 -59.06 -22.35
C CYS A 762 -2.96 -58.33 -23.52
N TYR A 763 -4.26 -58.07 -23.39
CA TYR A 763 -5.00 -57.22 -24.34
C TYR A 763 -6.20 -56.54 -23.65
N HIS A 764 -6.59 -55.36 -24.14
CA HIS A 764 -7.78 -54.64 -23.69
C HIS A 764 -8.56 -54.11 -24.90
N LEU A 765 -9.74 -54.69 -25.18
CA LEU A 765 -10.45 -54.55 -26.46
C LEU A 765 -11.95 -54.38 -26.25
N GLY A 766 -12.63 -53.67 -27.15
CA GLY A 766 -14.09 -53.58 -27.13
C GLY A 766 -14.67 -52.43 -27.94
N MET A 767 -15.68 -51.76 -27.38
CA MET A 767 -16.36 -50.61 -27.99
C MET A 767 -16.26 -49.39 -27.08
N ALA A 768 -16.16 -48.19 -27.67
CA ALA A 768 -16.22 -46.92 -26.96
C ALA A 768 -17.28 -45.99 -27.58
N SER A 769 -17.99 -45.20 -26.77
CA SER A 769 -18.86 -44.15 -27.29
C SER A 769 -18.04 -42.98 -27.85
N GLU A 770 -18.66 -42.19 -28.73
CA GLU A 770 -18.09 -40.94 -29.24
C GLU A 770 -17.70 -39.98 -28.10
N SER A 771 -18.57 -39.88 -27.08
CA SER A 771 -18.45 -39.05 -25.88
C SER A 771 -17.45 -39.54 -24.83
N ALA A 772 -16.85 -40.73 -25.01
CA ALA A 772 -15.95 -41.32 -24.02
C ALA A 772 -14.69 -40.44 -23.79
N PRO A 773 -14.24 -40.24 -22.54
CA PRO A 773 -13.12 -39.36 -22.22
C PRO A 773 -11.81 -39.82 -22.89
N ARG A 774 -11.05 -38.87 -23.43
CA ARG A 774 -9.79 -39.11 -24.14
C ARG A 774 -8.54 -38.67 -23.37
N LYS A 775 -8.69 -37.78 -22.38
CA LYS A 775 -7.57 -37.12 -21.71
C LYS A 775 -7.44 -37.57 -20.25
N GLY A 776 -6.20 -37.68 -19.77
CA GLY A 776 -5.89 -37.97 -18.37
C GLY A 776 -6.10 -39.44 -18.01
N THR A 777 -6.22 -39.70 -16.70
CA THR A 777 -6.48 -41.05 -16.18
C THR A 777 -7.91 -41.48 -16.52
N ILE A 778 -8.06 -42.49 -17.38
CA ILE A 778 -9.36 -42.99 -17.82
C ILE A 778 -9.81 -44.15 -16.95
N MET A 779 -11.00 -44.04 -16.36
CA MET A 779 -11.69 -45.15 -15.71
C MET A 779 -12.55 -45.88 -16.73
N PHE A 780 -12.18 -47.12 -17.07
CA PHE A 780 -12.93 -47.95 -18.00
C PHE A 780 -14.19 -48.50 -17.32
N SER A 781 -15.36 -48.15 -17.86
CA SER A 781 -16.67 -48.71 -17.47
C SER A 781 -17.74 -48.33 -18.50
N PRO A 782 -18.89 -49.04 -18.54
CA PRO A 782 -20.03 -48.66 -19.39
C PRO A 782 -20.55 -47.25 -19.10
N SER A 783 -20.55 -46.81 -17.82
CA SER A 783 -20.98 -45.46 -17.43
C SER A 783 -20.08 -44.36 -17.97
N ASN A 784 -18.82 -44.68 -18.27
CA ASN A 784 -17.85 -43.78 -18.88
C ASN A 784 -17.72 -44.02 -20.40
N GLY A 785 -18.65 -44.78 -20.99
CA GLY A 785 -18.70 -45.00 -22.43
C GLY A 785 -17.75 -46.08 -22.96
N PHE A 786 -17.33 -47.04 -22.15
CA PHE A 786 -16.47 -48.15 -22.57
C PHE A 786 -17.09 -49.53 -22.26
N TRP A 787 -17.19 -50.40 -23.27
CA TRP A 787 -17.67 -51.77 -23.15
C TRP A 787 -16.56 -52.71 -23.61
N THR A 788 -15.70 -53.12 -22.68
CA THR A 788 -14.41 -53.76 -23.00
C THR A 788 -14.15 -55.01 -22.17
N ILE A 789 -13.36 -55.93 -22.75
CA ILE A 789 -12.77 -57.07 -22.05
C ILE A 789 -11.25 -56.91 -21.97
N VAL A 790 -10.69 -57.36 -20.86
CA VAL A 790 -9.24 -57.36 -20.62
C VAL A 790 -8.76 -58.77 -20.32
N ARG A 791 -7.63 -59.16 -20.91
CA ARG A 791 -6.85 -60.32 -20.47
C ARG A 791 -5.60 -59.82 -19.78
N ASN A 792 -5.32 -60.27 -18.56
CA ASN A 792 -4.06 -59.97 -17.87
C ASN A 792 -2.96 -61.00 -18.17
N LYS A 793 -1.71 -60.72 -17.77
CA LYS A 793 -0.56 -61.60 -17.97
C LYS A 793 -0.71 -62.98 -17.33
N GLN A 794 -1.50 -63.08 -16.26
CA GLN A 794 -1.82 -64.35 -15.60
C GLN A 794 -2.83 -65.20 -16.37
N GLY A 795 -3.30 -64.72 -17.54
CA GLY A 795 -4.23 -65.41 -18.40
C GLY A 795 -5.70 -65.29 -17.98
N GLN A 796 -6.01 -64.50 -16.95
CA GLN A 796 -7.40 -64.24 -16.57
C GLN A 796 -8.03 -63.22 -17.53
N VAL A 797 -9.19 -63.57 -18.05
CA VAL A 797 -10.01 -62.69 -18.89
C VAL A 797 -11.12 -62.10 -18.01
N ARG A 798 -11.34 -60.79 -18.08
CA ARG A 798 -12.36 -60.08 -17.32
C ARG A 798 -13.14 -59.13 -18.22
N ALA A 799 -14.46 -59.07 -18.04
CA ALA A 799 -15.27 -57.98 -18.58
C ALA A 799 -15.28 -56.81 -17.60
N ILE A 800 -14.98 -55.60 -18.11
CA ILE A 800 -15.01 -54.37 -17.31
C ILE A 800 -16.42 -53.81 -17.31
N ASP A 801 -17.31 -54.50 -16.59
CA ASP A 801 -18.67 -54.05 -16.32
C ASP A 801 -18.72 -53.21 -15.02
N LYS A 802 -19.90 -52.73 -14.60
CA LYS A 802 -20.12 -51.96 -13.35
C LYS A 802 -19.41 -52.60 -12.15
N LEU A 803 -19.38 -53.93 -12.11
CA LEU A 803 -18.46 -54.70 -11.29
C LEU A 803 -17.65 -55.62 -12.20
N PRO A 804 -16.30 -55.62 -12.17
CA PRO A 804 -15.52 -56.41 -13.10
C PRO A 804 -15.76 -57.92 -12.96
N VAL A 805 -16.24 -58.57 -14.02
CA VAL A 805 -16.62 -59.98 -14.04
C VAL A 805 -15.47 -60.83 -14.58
N THR A 806 -15.01 -61.83 -13.83
CA THR A 806 -14.00 -62.79 -14.31
C THR A 806 -14.67 -63.85 -15.19
N ILE A 807 -14.17 -64.00 -16.42
CA ILE A 807 -14.73 -64.90 -17.43
C ILE A 807 -13.93 -66.22 -17.42
N PRO A 808 -14.58 -67.36 -17.18
CA PRO A 808 -13.91 -68.67 -17.22
C PRO A 808 -13.63 -69.06 -18.67
N VAL A 809 -12.37 -69.03 -19.08
CA VAL A 809 -11.94 -69.39 -20.44
C VAL A 809 -11.13 -70.69 -20.39
N GLN A 810 -11.61 -71.74 -21.07
CA GLN A 810 -10.94 -73.05 -21.08
C GLN A 810 -9.66 -73.05 -21.93
N THR A 811 -9.67 -72.35 -23.07
CA THR A 811 -8.53 -72.17 -23.97
C THR A 811 -8.48 -70.71 -24.41
N GLN A 812 -7.29 -70.12 -24.38
CA GLN A 812 -7.14 -68.69 -24.67
C GLN A 812 -7.49 -68.39 -26.13
N PRO A 813 -8.37 -67.41 -26.41
CA PRO A 813 -8.75 -67.09 -27.77
C PRO A 813 -7.54 -66.58 -28.53
N LEU A 814 -7.34 -67.09 -29.75
CA LEU A 814 -6.36 -66.55 -30.70
C LEU A 814 -6.96 -65.41 -31.53
N LYS A 815 -8.29 -65.39 -31.64
CA LYS A 815 -9.05 -64.41 -32.40
C LYS A 815 -10.33 -64.05 -31.66
N LEU A 816 -10.57 -62.77 -31.46
CA LEU A 816 -11.78 -62.26 -30.84
C LEU A 816 -12.70 -61.64 -31.89
N GLY A 817 -13.98 -61.99 -31.82
CA GLY A 817 -15.06 -61.36 -32.56
C GLY A 817 -15.86 -60.43 -31.66
N ILE A 818 -16.18 -59.23 -32.15
CA ILE A 818 -16.94 -58.22 -31.41
C ILE A 818 -18.17 -57.84 -32.22
N LEU A 819 -19.35 -58.03 -31.63
CA LEU A 819 -20.65 -57.71 -32.23
C LEU A 819 -21.33 -56.60 -31.44
N LEU A 820 -21.62 -55.49 -32.12
CA LEU A 820 -22.49 -54.44 -31.64
C LEU A 820 -23.90 -54.70 -32.17
N ASP A 821 -24.88 -54.86 -31.28
CA ASP A 821 -26.31 -54.80 -31.61
C ASP A 821 -26.86 -53.48 -31.07
N TYR A 822 -26.93 -52.47 -31.95
CA TYR A 822 -27.24 -51.11 -31.52
C TYR A 822 -28.69 -51.00 -31.01
N LYS A 823 -29.64 -51.68 -31.67
CA LYS A 823 -31.07 -51.63 -31.33
C LYS A 823 -31.37 -52.39 -30.04
N MET A 824 -30.73 -53.54 -29.82
CA MET A 824 -30.91 -54.32 -28.59
C MET A 824 -30.05 -53.84 -27.43
N GLY A 825 -29.18 -52.86 -27.65
CA GLY A 825 -28.34 -52.32 -26.59
C GLY A 825 -27.28 -53.31 -26.11
N GLN A 826 -26.67 -54.08 -27.03
CA GLN A 826 -25.73 -55.15 -26.67
C GLN A 826 -24.36 -54.99 -27.33
N VAL A 827 -23.31 -55.32 -26.58
CA VAL A 827 -21.96 -55.56 -27.10
C VAL A 827 -21.52 -56.96 -26.68
N SER A 828 -21.34 -57.85 -27.66
CA SER A 828 -21.04 -59.26 -27.45
C SER A 828 -19.64 -59.62 -27.95
N PHE A 829 -18.94 -60.43 -27.17
CA PHE A 829 -17.59 -60.92 -27.43
C PHE A 829 -17.62 -62.42 -27.68
N TYR A 830 -16.87 -62.87 -28.67
CA TYR A 830 -16.79 -64.27 -29.09
C TYR A 830 -15.35 -64.70 -29.33
N ASP A 831 -15.04 -65.97 -29.07
CA ASP A 831 -13.86 -66.61 -29.63
C ASP A 831 -14.21 -66.98 -31.08
N ALA A 832 -13.70 -66.21 -32.03
CA ALA A 832 -13.97 -66.41 -33.45
C ALA A 832 -13.20 -67.61 -34.04
N GLY A 833 -12.23 -68.16 -33.31
CA GLY A 833 -11.50 -69.37 -33.70
C GLY A 833 -12.32 -70.63 -33.49
N VAL A 834 -12.84 -70.81 -32.27
CA VAL A 834 -13.71 -71.97 -31.92
C VAL A 834 -15.21 -71.67 -32.01
N ARG A 835 -15.57 -70.44 -32.39
CA ARG A 835 -16.95 -69.98 -32.62
C ARG A 835 -17.83 -70.08 -31.37
N SER A 836 -17.29 -69.69 -30.22
CA SER A 836 -17.98 -69.72 -28.94
C SER A 836 -18.21 -68.31 -28.37
N HIS A 837 -19.28 -68.16 -27.59
CA HIS A 837 -19.57 -66.93 -26.86
C HIS A 837 -18.64 -66.78 -25.65
N ILE A 838 -18.19 -65.55 -25.38
CA ILE A 838 -17.34 -65.20 -24.24
C ILE A 838 -18.13 -64.38 -23.21
N TYR A 839 -18.70 -63.25 -23.64
CA TYR A 839 -19.40 -62.33 -22.74
C TYR A 839 -20.29 -61.35 -23.51
N THR A 840 -21.37 -60.88 -22.90
CA THR A 840 -22.24 -59.84 -23.48
C THR A 840 -22.57 -58.77 -22.45
N PHE A 841 -22.33 -57.52 -22.80
CA PHE A 841 -22.91 -56.36 -22.11
C PHE A 841 -24.36 -56.20 -22.58
N GLN A 842 -25.31 -56.19 -21.65
CA GLN A 842 -26.75 -56.12 -21.95
C GLN A 842 -27.39 -54.88 -21.34
N SER A 843 -28.63 -54.58 -21.76
CA SER A 843 -29.46 -53.49 -21.22
C SER A 843 -28.85 -52.08 -21.34
N GLN A 844 -28.07 -51.84 -22.40
CA GLN A 844 -27.47 -50.55 -22.65
C GLN A 844 -28.41 -49.68 -23.50
N THR A 845 -28.48 -48.38 -23.21
CA THR A 845 -29.19 -47.42 -24.08
C THR A 845 -28.16 -46.58 -24.81
N PHE A 846 -27.78 -47.00 -26.02
CA PHE A 846 -26.85 -46.23 -26.84
C PHE A 846 -27.57 -44.99 -27.41
N ARG A 847 -27.03 -43.81 -27.13
CA ARG A 847 -27.48 -42.53 -27.69
C ARG A 847 -26.46 -41.89 -28.63
N ASP A 848 -25.21 -42.29 -28.46
CA ASP A 848 -24.07 -41.78 -29.21
C ASP A 848 -23.63 -42.80 -30.28
N LYS A 849 -22.80 -42.35 -31.21
CA LYS A 849 -22.13 -43.23 -32.17
C LYS A 849 -21.08 -44.08 -31.46
N MET A 850 -21.00 -45.36 -31.82
CA MET A 850 -20.16 -46.37 -31.16
C MET A 850 -18.98 -46.77 -32.03
N TYR A 851 -17.76 -46.74 -31.47
CA TYR A 851 -16.50 -46.97 -32.18
C TYR A 851 -15.77 -48.21 -31.65
N PRO A 852 -15.15 -49.03 -32.53
CA PRO A 852 -14.18 -50.04 -32.12
C PRO A 852 -13.07 -49.44 -31.27
N PHE A 853 -12.68 -50.10 -30.18
CA PHE A 853 -11.69 -49.63 -29.23
C PHE A 853 -10.59 -50.67 -29.01
N ILE A 854 -9.33 -50.24 -29.11
CA ILE A 854 -8.16 -51.06 -28.89
C ILE A 854 -7.21 -50.33 -27.94
N ASN A 855 -6.75 -51.01 -26.89
CA ASN A 855 -5.77 -50.49 -25.95
C ASN A 855 -4.69 -51.53 -25.61
N PHE A 856 -3.43 -51.09 -25.60
CA PHE A 856 -2.33 -51.90 -25.08
C PHE A 856 -2.32 -51.91 -23.55
N CYS A 857 -1.97 -53.06 -22.98
CA CYS A 857 -1.69 -53.14 -21.56
C CYS A 857 -0.36 -52.46 -21.24
N VAL A 858 -0.34 -51.64 -20.18
CA VAL A 858 0.83 -50.88 -19.74
C VAL A 858 2.03 -51.78 -19.40
N GLU A 859 1.77 -53.03 -18.99
CA GLU A 859 2.80 -53.96 -18.54
C GLU A 859 3.56 -54.69 -19.68
N ASP A 860 3.17 -54.56 -20.96
CA ASP A 860 3.75 -55.29 -22.11
C ASP A 860 4.48 -54.36 -23.11
N ALA A 861 4.99 -53.22 -22.66
CA ALA A 861 5.47 -52.13 -23.53
C ALA A 861 6.82 -52.36 -24.25
N GLU A 862 7.50 -53.51 -24.07
CA GLU A 862 8.80 -53.79 -24.71
C GLU A 862 8.73 -55.02 -25.64
N GLY A 863 8.83 -54.78 -26.96
CA GLY A 863 9.24 -55.77 -27.96
C GLY A 863 8.20 -56.81 -28.47
N GLN A 864 6.89 -56.55 -28.40
CA GLN A 864 5.86 -57.55 -28.79
C GLN A 864 5.17 -57.30 -30.14
N THR A 865 4.56 -58.38 -30.66
CA THR A 865 3.81 -58.45 -31.94
C THR A 865 2.70 -57.39 -32.02
N PRO A 866 2.28 -56.93 -33.21
CA PRO A 866 1.18 -55.98 -33.37
C PRO A 866 -0.20 -56.60 -33.00
N ILE A 867 -1.16 -55.77 -32.55
CA ILE A 867 -2.58 -56.15 -32.55
C ILE A 867 -3.09 -55.93 -33.96
N VAL A 868 -3.70 -56.96 -34.57
CA VAL A 868 -4.09 -56.95 -35.99
C VAL A 868 -5.60 -57.05 -36.14
N LEU A 869 -6.21 -56.07 -36.79
CA LEU A 869 -7.62 -56.09 -37.18
C LEU A 869 -7.80 -57.00 -38.40
N ILE A 870 -8.68 -57.99 -38.28
CA ILE A 870 -8.90 -58.99 -39.31
C ILE A 870 -10.19 -58.68 -40.05
N THR A 871 -10.16 -58.80 -41.39
CA THR A 871 -11.37 -58.75 -42.20
C THR A 871 -12.18 -60.05 -41.97
N PRO A 872 -13.40 -59.98 -41.41
CA PRO A 872 -14.18 -61.18 -41.14
C PRO A 872 -14.57 -61.89 -42.44
N ARG A 873 -14.48 -63.23 -42.46
CA ARG A 873 -14.87 -64.03 -43.64
C ARG A 873 -16.39 -64.25 -43.75
N SER A 874 -17.05 -64.46 -42.61
CA SER A 874 -18.52 -64.51 -42.48
C SER A 874 -18.91 -64.53 -40.99
N ALA A 875 -20.02 -63.89 -40.66
CA ALA A 875 -20.65 -63.89 -39.33
C ALA A 875 -21.76 -64.97 -39.18
N ASP A 876 -21.95 -65.84 -40.18
CA ASP A 876 -23.08 -66.80 -40.23
C ASP A 876 -23.13 -67.81 -39.07
N TRP A 877 -22.02 -67.98 -38.35
CA TRP A 877 -21.90 -68.88 -37.21
C TRP A 877 -22.41 -68.30 -35.89
N MET A 878 -22.71 -66.99 -35.84
CA MET A 878 -23.25 -66.31 -34.65
C MET A 878 -24.79 -66.28 -34.62
N LYS A 879 -25.44 -67.13 -35.43
CA LYS A 879 -26.90 -67.23 -35.53
C LYS A 879 -27.53 -67.91 -34.33
#